data_AF-A0A3B9D0I9-F1
#
_entry.id   AF-A0A3B9D0I9-F1
#
_cell.length_a   1.000
_cell.length_b   1.000
_cell.length_c   1.000
_cell.angle_alpha   90.00
_cell.angle_beta   90.00
_cell.angle_gamma   90.00
#
_symmetry.space_group_name_H-M   'P 1'
#
loop_
_entity.id
_entity.type
_entity.pdbx_description
1 polymer ?
#
loop_
_entity_poly.entity_id
_entity_poly.type
_entity_poly.pdbx_seq_one_letter_code
_entity_poly.pdbx_strand_id
1 'polypeptide(L)'
;FARAELDKRNQLLDQSDGWSVTPAAVSSAGIDLGDSNQQDADIRWKLRREGAMPQGTASLTLRRPADAAETLTVPENGTPLGVQDQAADSFVLKVHREGAPGEGDDCQAFDVYADVFFRGRIFSAAEPIVIDPCAAEKYVTKRLARPPTGTVTVSGDDVRPFAFVLDMSGSMTKTRPGEDSRHRIAVDTFDDVLKSLDAPVRASLRVFGHRVRYDTNDKSKFQKNNVYEDEFKRKIPNMDPQRDTEVLVPLTTLDNAGRKQLGDTIKRVEPFGSTPLLRSIKLAITQDLSRKPGIVLAVTDGIATDAGIDLDTYQLDDAYASSDQSAELRDVIKEHPGTKILVVAFDLTQDELKALRAIMKRCDESESQIEIVASNRRDLAKAMKSAKDPISWQLTSKDYSRNAELGAPVESVVPQADYQIRYSGIAPASDVPVGPGDHIQPRVNWKDKSFSFRRELYANWTRAAEQAAPTPWMLREVDSELLQFRNEEGVPLEFGEVTVELLLDHGDQKRPVRQPVEVEFRLNADDGFRAARISEEYTSENNAPGYRFVIPSWPREQKIKVDAAWKMERTTPETVKPLKDLPDPYKLTASGDLPAATVTRTLKNGVLEVRLEPAPGTPVSADRINDVSEIRVEIGERGELQDNRSFDPVEFTTETTRLDDGAVVFRFMLPNGLTEEWLAQKEIAFTSRASRMKGTIKPATLDIRPRLEFAEN
;
A
#
# COMPACT_ATOMS: atom_id res chain seq x y z
N PHE A 1 59.54 62.99 -20.58
CA PHE A 1 58.57 61.94 -20.98
C PHE A 1 58.29 60.96 -19.84
N ALA A 2 59.24 60.10 -19.45
CA ALA A 2 59.03 59.10 -18.39
C ALA A 2 58.52 59.69 -17.04
N ARG A 3 59.06 60.82 -16.61
CA ARG A 3 58.62 61.51 -15.38
C ARG A 3 57.18 62.03 -15.47
N ALA A 4 56.80 62.65 -16.59
CA ALA A 4 55.43 63.12 -16.82
C ALA A 4 54.42 61.96 -16.90
N GLU A 5 54.81 60.82 -17.46
CA GLU A 5 53.98 59.61 -17.49
C GLU A 5 53.84 58.98 -16.10
N LEU A 6 54.91 59.02 -15.30
CA LEU A 6 54.90 58.60 -13.89
C LEU A 6 54.00 59.51 -13.05
N ASP A 7 54.12 60.83 -13.20
CA ASP A 7 53.32 61.83 -12.50
C ASP A 7 51.83 61.70 -12.88
N LYS A 8 51.53 61.48 -14.17
CA LYS A 8 50.17 61.19 -14.64
C LYS A 8 49.62 59.89 -14.05
N ARG A 9 50.43 58.83 -13.98
CA ARG A 9 50.02 57.55 -13.35
C ARG A 9 49.80 57.72 -11.85
N ASN A 10 50.64 58.48 -11.15
CA ASN A 10 50.48 58.77 -9.74
C ASN A 10 49.22 59.61 -9.48
N GLN A 11 48.95 60.61 -10.32
CA GLN A 11 47.72 61.41 -10.23
C GLN A 11 46.45 60.57 -10.47
N LEU A 12 46.49 59.65 -11.43
CA LEU A 12 45.39 58.70 -11.66
C LEU A 12 45.26 57.66 -10.52
N LEU A 13 46.37 57.32 -9.85
CA LEU A 13 46.35 56.49 -8.65
C LEU A 13 45.78 57.26 -7.45
N ASP A 14 46.11 58.54 -7.28
CA ASP A 14 45.56 59.38 -6.22
C ASP A 14 44.03 59.56 -6.37
N GLN A 15 43.53 59.53 -7.61
CA GLN A 15 42.08 59.50 -7.86
C GLN A 15 41.40 58.21 -7.39
N SER A 16 42.15 57.11 -7.19
CA SER A 16 41.59 55.87 -6.64
C SER A 16 41.26 55.94 -5.15
N ASP A 17 41.66 56.99 -4.42
CA ASP A 17 41.34 57.16 -3.00
C ASP A 17 39.83 57.30 -2.72
N GLY A 18 39.01 57.57 -3.73
CA GLY A 18 37.54 57.59 -3.62
C GLY A 18 36.88 56.22 -3.82
N TRP A 19 37.64 55.13 -3.94
CA TRP A 19 37.05 53.80 -4.08
C TRP A 19 36.40 53.34 -2.79
N SER A 20 35.21 52.77 -2.90
CA SER A 20 34.51 52.16 -1.78
C SER A 20 33.87 50.86 -2.21
N VAL A 21 33.93 49.86 -1.32
CA VAL A 21 33.28 48.58 -1.50
C VAL A 21 32.11 48.54 -0.53
N THR A 22 30.91 48.23 -1.03
CA THR A 22 29.72 48.11 -0.21
C THR A 22 28.97 46.82 -0.51
N PRO A 23 28.34 46.18 0.47
CA PRO A 23 27.53 45.00 0.23
C PRO A 23 26.33 45.36 -0.65
N ALA A 24 26.00 44.51 -1.62
CA ALA A 24 24.88 44.76 -2.52
C ALA A 24 23.56 44.36 -1.85
N ALA A 25 22.91 45.29 -1.12
CA ALA A 25 21.57 45.13 -0.53
C ALA A 25 21.28 43.69 -0.06
N VAL A 26 22.10 43.20 0.87
CA VAL A 26 21.78 41.99 1.62
C VAL A 26 20.65 42.38 2.57
N SER A 27 19.67 41.50 2.80
CA SER A 27 18.69 41.74 3.86
C SER A 27 19.44 42.07 5.16
N SER A 28 18.89 42.93 6.00
CA SER A 28 19.52 43.32 7.28
C SER A 28 19.84 42.15 8.22
N ALA A 29 19.43 40.93 7.86
CA ALA A 29 19.65 39.69 8.60
C ALA A 29 20.97 38.96 8.25
N GLY A 30 21.72 39.38 7.22
CA GLY A 30 22.95 38.68 6.81
C GLY A 30 22.70 37.49 5.87
N ILE A 31 23.68 36.58 5.78
CA ILE A 31 23.63 35.34 4.99
C ILE A 31 23.65 34.16 5.97
N ASP A 32 22.59 33.37 5.97
CA ASP A 32 22.43 32.19 6.81
C ASP A 32 22.61 30.92 5.97
N LEU A 33 23.76 30.26 6.14
CA LEU A 33 24.09 28.97 5.50
C LEU A 33 23.44 27.79 6.24
N GLY A 34 22.91 28.04 7.43
CA GLY A 34 22.15 27.11 8.25
C GLY A 34 20.76 26.87 7.71
N ASP A 35 19.93 27.91 7.68
CA ASP A 35 18.49 27.88 7.36
C ASP A 35 18.17 27.16 6.03
N SER A 36 19.13 27.15 5.09
CA SER A 36 18.99 26.55 3.77
C SER A 36 19.72 25.21 3.61
N ASN A 37 20.48 24.77 4.63
CA ASN A 37 21.40 23.64 4.55
C ASN A 37 22.38 23.73 3.36
N GLN A 38 22.61 24.92 2.83
CA GLN A 38 23.47 25.15 1.67
C GLN A 38 24.94 25.15 2.10
N GLN A 39 25.77 24.43 1.35
CA GLN A 39 27.22 24.49 1.52
C GLN A 39 27.82 25.77 0.91
N ASP A 40 27.14 26.36 -0.07
CA ASP A 40 27.63 27.53 -0.81
C ASP A 40 26.65 28.70 -0.74
N ALA A 41 27.17 29.92 -0.64
CA ALA A 41 26.39 31.13 -0.92
C ALA A 41 27.14 32.13 -1.80
N ASP A 42 26.38 32.80 -2.67
CA ASP A 42 26.84 33.87 -3.54
C ASP A 42 26.66 35.22 -2.85
N ILE A 43 27.78 35.84 -2.46
CA ILE A 43 27.81 37.16 -1.83
C ILE A 43 28.04 38.24 -2.89
N ARG A 44 27.05 39.11 -3.07
CA ARG A 44 27.15 40.23 -4.00
C ARG A 44 27.67 41.49 -3.31
N TRP A 45 28.67 42.10 -3.92
CA TRP A 45 29.27 43.35 -3.47
C TRP A 45 29.25 44.36 -4.60
N LYS A 46 29.22 45.64 -4.26
CA LYS A 46 29.33 46.76 -5.20
C LYS A 46 30.65 47.48 -4.99
N LEU A 47 31.36 47.76 -6.09
CA LEU A 47 32.53 48.62 -6.07
C LEU A 47 32.17 49.97 -6.68
N ARG A 48 32.10 51.00 -5.85
CA ARG A 48 31.97 52.38 -6.32
C ARG A 48 33.36 52.94 -6.58
N ARG A 49 33.55 53.47 -7.79
CA ARG A 49 34.81 54.04 -8.26
C ARG A 49 34.59 55.53 -8.54
N GLU A 50 35.48 56.38 -8.06
CA GLU A 50 35.45 57.82 -8.35
C GLU A 50 36.65 58.20 -9.23
N GLY A 51 36.42 58.97 -10.30
CA GLY A 51 37.48 59.46 -11.19
C GLY A 51 37.83 58.57 -12.40
N ALA A 52 38.78 59.05 -13.22
CA ALA A 52 39.28 58.33 -14.40
C ALA A 52 40.39 57.35 -13.99
N MET A 53 40.43 56.16 -14.61
CA MET A 53 41.26 55.07 -14.07
C MET A 53 42.47 54.69 -14.92
N PRO A 54 43.61 54.34 -14.30
CA PRO A 54 44.66 53.61 -14.98
C PRO A 54 44.17 52.21 -15.36
N GLN A 55 44.55 51.71 -16.54
CA GLN A 55 44.25 50.34 -16.94
C GLN A 55 44.88 49.32 -15.97
N GLY A 56 44.20 48.22 -15.68
CA GLY A 56 44.74 47.12 -14.88
C GLY A 56 43.67 46.16 -14.39
N THR A 57 44.09 45.25 -13.51
CA THR A 57 43.24 44.27 -12.83
C THR A 57 43.40 44.49 -11.33
N ALA A 58 42.30 44.67 -10.62
CA ALA A 58 42.29 44.66 -9.17
C ALA A 58 42.12 43.21 -8.67
N SER A 59 42.60 42.94 -7.46
CA SER A 59 42.35 41.68 -6.77
C SER A 59 41.33 41.92 -5.68
N LEU A 60 40.36 41.03 -5.58
CA LEU A 60 39.31 41.09 -4.57
C LEU A 60 39.49 39.92 -3.60
N THR A 61 39.54 40.20 -2.31
CA THR A 61 39.69 39.21 -1.25
C THR A 61 38.65 39.41 -0.17
N LEU A 62 38.14 38.32 0.39
CA LEU A 62 37.32 38.38 1.61
C LEU A 62 38.24 38.24 2.81
N ARG A 63 38.13 39.20 3.74
CA ARG A 63 38.85 39.20 5.00
C ARG A 63 37.91 38.71 6.09
N ARG A 64 38.29 37.58 6.69
CA ARG A 64 37.63 37.05 7.89
C ARG A 64 38.25 37.66 9.16
N PRO A 65 37.49 37.73 10.27
CA PRO A 65 38.02 37.99 11.60
C PRO A 65 39.07 36.92 11.97
N ALA A 66 40.08 37.30 12.76
CA ALA A 66 41.16 36.38 13.15
C ALA A 66 40.68 35.23 14.06
N ASP A 67 39.51 35.39 14.65
CA ASP A 67 38.79 34.51 15.56
C ASP A 67 37.65 33.73 14.88
N ALA A 68 37.41 33.92 13.57
CA ALA A 68 36.41 33.14 12.86
C ALA A 68 36.82 31.66 12.78
N ALA A 69 35.88 30.77 13.15
CA ALA A 69 36.07 29.33 13.17
C ALA A 69 36.58 28.77 11.82
N GLU A 70 37.29 27.63 11.85
CA GLU A 70 37.81 26.94 10.66
C GLU A 70 36.70 26.35 9.74
N THR A 71 35.44 26.47 10.13
CA THR A 71 34.26 25.88 9.48
C THR A 71 33.81 26.57 8.19
N LEU A 72 34.48 27.64 7.74
CA LEU A 72 34.18 28.31 6.48
C LEU A 72 35.44 28.47 5.63
N THR A 73 35.47 27.85 4.46
CA THR A 73 36.49 28.12 3.44
C THR A 73 36.04 29.31 2.62
N VAL A 74 36.79 30.40 2.79
CA VAL A 74 36.77 31.53 1.88
C VAL A 74 37.80 31.25 0.79
N PRO A 75 37.49 31.38 -0.51
CA PRO A 75 38.50 31.20 -1.54
C PRO A 75 39.68 32.14 -1.29
N GLU A 76 40.83 31.57 -0.93
CA GLU A 76 42.05 32.33 -0.59
C GLU A 76 42.61 33.11 -1.78
N ASN A 77 42.23 32.73 -3.00
CA ASN A 77 42.71 33.32 -4.23
C ASN A 77 41.83 34.48 -4.67
N GLY A 78 42.43 35.66 -4.71
CA GLY A 78 41.72 36.88 -5.07
C GLY A 78 41.10 36.80 -6.46
N THR A 79 39.80 37.13 -6.56
CA THR A 79 39.09 37.12 -7.85
C THR A 79 39.56 38.32 -8.68
N PRO A 80 40.05 38.12 -9.92
CA PRO A 80 40.51 39.22 -10.75
C PRO A 80 39.31 40.09 -11.17
N LEU A 81 39.40 41.38 -10.86
CA LEU A 81 38.39 42.37 -11.21
C LEU A 81 38.91 43.30 -12.32
N GLY A 82 38.31 43.20 -13.49
CA GLY A 82 38.59 44.08 -14.62
C GLY A 82 38.23 45.53 -14.29
N VAL A 83 39.20 46.44 -14.37
CA VAL A 83 39.01 47.86 -14.01
C VAL A 83 38.37 48.65 -15.17
N GLN A 84 38.28 48.09 -16.38
CA GLN A 84 37.73 48.79 -17.56
C GLN A 84 36.23 48.63 -17.79
N ASP A 85 35.58 47.68 -17.13
CA ASP A 85 34.14 47.50 -17.26
C ASP A 85 33.42 48.48 -16.33
N GLN A 86 32.93 49.60 -16.90
CA GLN A 86 31.95 50.47 -16.23
C GLN A 86 30.59 49.77 -16.01
N ALA A 87 30.40 48.57 -16.59
CA ALA A 87 29.15 47.82 -16.56
C ALA A 87 29.05 46.81 -15.40
N ALA A 88 30.16 46.51 -14.70
CA ALA A 88 30.16 45.56 -13.59
C ALA A 88 30.46 46.28 -12.26
N ASP A 89 29.54 47.16 -11.86
CA ASP A 89 29.53 47.80 -10.53
C ASP A 89 29.21 46.79 -9.41
N SER A 90 28.99 45.51 -9.75
CA SER A 90 28.78 44.43 -8.80
C SER A 90 29.56 43.17 -9.15
N PHE A 91 30.06 42.48 -8.13
CA PHE A 91 30.75 41.20 -8.26
C PHE A 91 30.20 40.19 -7.25
N VAL A 92 30.41 38.90 -7.53
CA VAL A 92 29.92 37.79 -6.70
C VAL A 92 31.12 37.03 -6.15
N LEU A 93 31.15 36.83 -4.84
CA LEU A 93 32.12 35.98 -4.16
C LEU A 93 31.38 34.80 -3.56
N LYS A 94 31.89 33.60 -3.81
CA LYS A 94 31.36 32.38 -3.21
C LYS A 94 32.00 32.15 -1.85
N VAL A 95 31.18 31.87 -0.85
CA VAL A 95 31.61 31.34 0.44
C VAL A 95 31.19 29.89 0.54
N HIS A 96 32.06 29.04 1.08
CA HIS A 96 31.82 27.62 1.27
C HIS A 96 31.90 27.26 2.75
N ARG A 97 30.94 26.50 3.27
CA ARG A 97 31.01 25.91 4.61
C ARG A 97 31.72 24.56 4.54
N GLU A 98 32.75 24.40 5.35
CA GLU A 98 33.44 23.12 5.58
C GLU A 98 32.72 22.34 6.69
N GLY A 99 32.49 21.05 6.47
CA GLY A 99 31.91 20.14 7.46
C GLY A 99 30.38 20.20 7.57
N ALA A 100 29.85 19.41 8.51
CA ALA A 100 28.40 19.24 8.66
C ALA A 100 27.76 20.47 9.34
N PRO A 101 26.50 20.81 8.99
CA PRO A 101 25.73 21.74 9.78
C PRO A 101 25.67 21.23 11.24
N GLY A 102 26.28 21.98 12.18
CA GLY A 102 26.22 21.70 13.61
C GLY A 102 27.46 21.01 14.21
N GLU A 103 28.56 20.89 13.47
CA GLU A 103 29.85 20.47 14.06
C GLU A 103 30.53 21.64 14.80
N GLY A 104 30.65 21.49 16.12
CA GLY A 104 31.40 22.38 17.01
C GLY A 104 30.52 23.22 17.94
N ASP A 105 30.74 23.08 19.24
CA ASP A 105 30.10 23.89 20.30
C ASP A 105 30.42 25.40 20.19
N ASP A 106 31.36 25.77 19.31
CA ASP A 106 31.85 27.13 19.08
C ASP A 106 31.36 27.72 17.74
N CYS A 107 30.34 27.14 17.10
CA CYS A 107 29.79 27.73 15.88
C CYS A 107 29.09 29.06 16.21
N GLN A 108 29.57 30.16 15.61
CA GLN A 108 29.01 31.50 15.77
C GLN A 108 28.97 32.20 14.41
N ALA A 109 27.96 33.05 14.22
CA ALA A 109 27.94 33.99 13.12
C ALA A 109 29.11 34.97 13.23
N PHE A 110 29.69 35.36 12.09
CA PHE A 110 30.81 36.29 12.06
C PHE A 110 30.75 37.26 10.89
N ASP A 111 31.46 38.38 11.05
CA ASP A 111 31.49 39.49 10.11
C ASP A 111 32.54 39.28 9.02
N VAL A 112 32.13 39.21 7.76
CA VAL A 112 33.06 39.14 6.62
C VAL A 112 33.15 40.48 5.90
N TYR A 113 34.39 40.93 5.67
CA TYR A 113 34.69 42.16 4.94
C TYR A 113 35.23 41.85 3.55
N ALA A 114 34.93 42.68 2.55
CA ALA A 114 35.59 42.63 1.25
C ALA A 114 36.71 43.67 1.18
N ASP A 115 37.89 43.26 0.73
CA ASP A 115 39.04 44.10 0.47
C ASP A 115 39.36 44.07 -1.03
N VAL A 116 39.52 45.25 -1.64
CA VAL A 116 39.98 45.39 -3.02
C VAL A 116 41.42 45.90 -3.01
N PHE A 117 42.34 45.09 -3.54
CA PHE A 117 43.73 45.47 -3.75
C PHE A 117 43.96 45.94 -5.19
N PHE A 118 44.43 47.16 -5.36
CA PHE A 118 44.79 47.70 -6.67
C PHE A 118 46.07 48.52 -6.59
N ARG A 119 47.11 48.06 -7.29
CA ARG A 119 48.40 48.76 -7.46
C ARG A 119 49.02 49.24 -6.14
N GLY A 120 48.99 48.41 -5.10
CA GLY A 120 49.60 48.72 -3.80
C GLY A 120 48.68 49.44 -2.81
N ARG A 121 47.43 49.72 -3.18
CA ARG A 121 46.40 50.27 -2.29
C ARG A 121 45.36 49.21 -1.93
N ILE A 122 44.84 49.28 -0.70
CA ILE A 122 43.77 48.42 -0.20
C ILE A 122 42.55 49.30 0.07
N PHE A 123 41.41 48.89 -0.46
CA PHE A 123 40.12 49.52 -0.23
C PHE A 123 39.22 48.52 0.49
N SER A 124 39.04 48.72 1.80
CA SER A 124 38.22 47.86 2.63
C SER A 124 36.76 48.31 2.61
N ALA A 125 35.85 47.34 2.61
CA ALA A 125 34.44 47.59 2.85
C ALA A 125 34.24 48.19 4.24
N ALA A 126 33.43 49.24 4.33
CA ALA A 126 33.11 49.90 5.59
C ALA A 126 32.08 49.10 6.41
N GLU A 127 31.24 48.31 5.73
CA GLU A 127 30.19 47.49 6.33
C GLU A 127 30.51 46.00 6.11
N PRO A 128 30.44 45.16 7.17
CA PRO A 128 30.56 43.72 7.01
C PRO A 128 29.27 43.12 6.45
N ILE A 129 29.37 41.87 5.99
CA ILE A 129 28.24 40.97 5.85
C ILE A 129 28.37 39.92 6.95
N VAL A 130 27.34 39.81 7.80
CA VAL A 130 27.23 38.73 8.78
C VAL A 130 26.98 37.44 8.01
N ILE A 131 27.83 36.44 8.20
CA ILE A 131 27.62 35.08 7.71
C ILE A 131 27.40 34.19 8.92
N ASP A 132 26.28 33.48 8.94
CA ASP A 132 26.00 32.44 9.90
C ASP A 132 26.26 31.07 9.24
N PRO A 133 27.40 30.40 9.56
CA PRO A 133 27.70 29.08 9.04
C PRO A 133 26.98 27.95 9.81
N CYS A 134 26.33 28.26 10.93
CA CYS A 134 25.79 27.25 11.84
C CYS A 134 24.63 26.50 11.21
N ALA A 135 24.30 25.29 11.70
CA ALA A 135 23.15 24.56 11.17
C ALA A 135 21.88 25.41 11.26
N ALA A 136 20.91 25.18 10.36
CA ALA A 136 19.53 25.55 10.68
C ALA A 136 19.21 24.92 12.02
N GLU A 137 19.07 25.76 13.03
CA GLU A 137 18.72 25.36 14.37
C GLU A 137 17.19 25.07 14.44
N LYS A 138 16.50 25.22 13.28
CA LYS A 138 15.14 24.81 12.98
C LYS A 138 15.04 23.34 12.54
N TYR A 139 14.53 22.49 13.43
CA TYR A 139 14.17 21.11 13.10
C TYR A 139 12.70 21.01 12.66
N VAL A 140 12.46 20.58 11.42
CA VAL A 140 11.12 20.46 10.83
C VAL A 140 10.72 19.00 10.65
N THR A 141 9.66 18.55 11.32
CA THR A 141 8.99 17.28 10.98
C THR A 141 7.66 17.55 10.31
N LYS A 142 7.49 17.04 9.10
CA LYS A 142 6.22 17.08 8.37
C LYS A 142 5.59 15.69 8.40
N ARG A 143 4.44 15.54 9.01
CA ARG A 143 3.65 14.30 9.00
C ARG A 143 2.43 14.49 8.11
N LEU A 144 2.25 13.62 7.12
CA LEU A 144 1.08 13.66 6.24
C LEU A 144 -0.15 13.07 6.95
N ALA A 145 -1.32 13.67 6.73
CA ALA A 145 -2.59 13.09 7.18
C ALA A 145 -2.80 11.72 6.53
N ARG A 146 -3.26 10.76 7.32
CA ARG A 146 -3.76 9.50 6.76
C ARG A 146 -5.10 9.73 6.04
N PRO A 147 -5.39 8.99 4.96
CA PRO A 147 -6.76 8.90 4.45
C PRO A 147 -7.72 8.51 5.58
N PRO A 148 -8.92 9.11 5.69
CA PRO A 148 -9.84 8.84 6.79
C PRO A 148 -10.46 7.43 6.73
N THR A 149 -10.30 6.75 5.61
CA THR A 149 -10.82 5.42 5.33
C THR A 149 -9.68 4.47 4.95
N GLY A 150 -9.94 3.18 5.07
CA GLY A 150 -9.08 2.12 4.56
C GLY A 150 -9.63 1.48 3.28
N THR A 151 -8.85 0.54 2.76
CA THR A 151 -9.18 -0.29 1.60
C THR A 151 -8.92 -1.75 1.95
N VAL A 152 -9.83 -2.63 1.54
CA VAL A 152 -9.66 -4.08 1.69
C VAL A 152 -9.73 -4.72 0.30
N THR A 153 -8.75 -5.55 -0.03
CA THR A 153 -8.69 -6.25 -1.33
C THR A 153 -8.40 -7.73 -1.09
N VAL A 154 -9.35 -8.61 -1.36
CA VAL A 154 -9.08 -10.06 -1.27
C VAL A 154 -8.41 -10.54 -2.56
N SER A 155 -7.21 -11.10 -2.45
CA SER A 155 -6.45 -11.64 -3.58
C SER A 155 -6.42 -13.17 -3.57
N GLY A 156 -6.04 -13.77 -4.71
CA GLY A 156 -5.87 -15.20 -4.85
C GLY A 156 -6.26 -15.70 -6.22
N ASP A 157 -6.16 -17.01 -6.40
CA ASP A 157 -6.49 -17.67 -7.66
C ASP A 157 -7.97 -18.09 -7.66
N ASP A 158 -8.83 -17.38 -8.41
CA ASP A 158 -10.18 -17.85 -8.77
C ASP A 158 -10.14 -18.91 -9.89
N VAL A 159 -9.14 -19.78 -9.86
CA VAL A 159 -9.05 -20.91 -10.80
C VAL A 159 -9.98 -21.99 -10.29
N ARG A 160 -11.29 -21.77 -10.42
CA ARG A 160 -12.31 -22.79 -10.14
C ARG A 160 -12.09 -23.98 -11.07
N PRO A 161 -11.98 -25.21 -10.53
CA PRO A 161 -11.94 -26.39 -11.36
C PRO A 161 -13.29 -26.61 -12.05
N PHE A 162 -13.27 -27.14 -13.27
CA PHE A 162 -14.46 -27.57 -14.00
C PHE A 162 -14.64 -29.08 -13.84
N ALA A 163 -15.86 -29.51 -13.55
CA ALA A 163 -16.24 -30.92 -13.68
C ALA A 163 -17.26 -31.04 -14.81
N PHE A 164 -16.81 -31.54 -15.95
CA PHE A 164 -17.69 -31.80 -17.07
C PHE A 164 -18.43 -33.12 -16.85
N VAL A 165 -19.75 -33.08 -16.95
CA VAL A 165 -20.63 -34.23 -16.78
C VAL A 165 -21.39 -34.42 -18.09
N LEU A 166 -21.02 -35.40 -18.89
CA LEU A 166 -21.56 -35.57 -20.24
C LEU A 166 -22.49 -36.78 -20.33
N ASP A 167 -23.63 -36.53 -20.95
CA ASP A 167 -24.60 -37.54 -21.32
C ASP A 167 -24.12 -38.34 -22.53
N MET A 168 -24.05 -39.66 -22.36
CA MET A 168 -23.81 -40.65 -23.41
C MET A 168 -24.88 -41.74 -23.35
N SER A 169 -26.10 -41.37 -22.99
CA SER A 169 -27.27 -42.25 -23.04
C SER A 169 -27.67 -42.58 -24.48
N GLY A 170 -28.48 -43.62 -24.66
CA GLY A 170 -28.89 -44.09 -25.99
C GLY A 170 -29.64 -43.04 -26.81
N SER A 171 -30.32 -42.06 -26.18
CA SER A 171 -31.00 -40.95 -26.88
C SER A 171 -30.05 -40.08 -27.70
N MET A 172 -28.79 -39.97 -27.27
CA MET A 172 -27.76 -39.18 -27.94
C MET A 172 -27.39 -39.72 -29.34
N THR A 173 -27.77 -40.96 -29.67
CA THR A 173 -27.60 -41.54 -31.02
C THR A 173 -28.58 -40.98 -32.05
N LYS A 174 -29.67 -40.35 -31.62
CA LYS A 174 -30.70 -39.80 -32.52
C LYS A 174 -30.14 -38.61 -33.32
N THR A 175 -30.52 -38.55 -34.58
CA THR A 175 -30.23 -37.44 -35.50
C THR A 175 -31.50 -36.63 -35.71
N ARG A 176 -31.38 -35.30 -35.71
CA ARG A 176 -32.48 -34.45 -36.20
C ARG A 176 -32.53 -34.48 -37.73
N PRO A 177 -33.69 -34.24 -38.35
CA PRO A 177 -33.79 -34.15 -39.80
C PRO A 177 -32.86 -33.06 -40.36
N GLY A 178 -31.81 -33.47 -41.07
CA GLY A 178 -30.85 -32.55 -41.70
C GLY A 178 -29.71 -32.03 -40.79
N GLU A 179 -29.58 -32.51 -39.56
CA GLU A 179 -28.48 -32.13 -38.64
C GLU A 179 -27.62 -33.35 -38.24
N ASP A 180 -26.47 -33.07 -37.62
CA ASP A 180 -25.61 -34.07 -37.00
C ASP A 180 -26.32 -34.80 -35.83
N SER A 181 -25.78 -35.94 -35.39
CA SER A 181 -26.28 -36.62 -34.19
C SER A 181 -26.12 -35.74 -32.95
N ARG A 182 -27.02 -35.91 -31.98
CA ARG A 182 -26.95 -35.20 -30.69
C ARG A 182 -25.60 -35.37 -30.00
N HIS A 183 -25.05 -36.58 -30.05
CA HIS A 183 -23.69 -36.91 -29.62
C HIS A 183 -22.64 -35.99 -30.25
N ARG A 184 -22.64 -35.86 -31.58
CA ARG A 184 -21.64 -35.07 -32.29
C ARG A 184 -21.73 -33.58 -31.92
N ILE A 185 -22.95 -33.06 -31.81
CA ILE A 185 -23.19 -31.69 -31.33
C ILE A 185 -22.62 -31.49 -29.93
N ALA A 186 -22.85 -32.43 -29.00
CA ALA A 186 -22.32 -32.35 -27.64
C ALA A 186 -20.79 -32.39 -27.61
N VAL A 187 -20.15 -33.24 -28.43
CA VAL A 187 -18.68 -33.34 -28.54
C VAL A 187 -18.07 -32.06 -29.09
N ASP A 188 -18.60 -31.52 -30.19
CA ASP A 188 -18.09 -30.29 -30.81
C ASP A 188 -18.25 -29.10 -29.85
N THR A 189 -19.39 -29.05 -29.17
CA THR A 189 -19.70 -28.04 -28.17
C THR A 189 -18.75 -28.12 -26.98
N PHE A 190 -18.41 -29.32 -26.50
CA PHE A 190 -17.41 -29.53 -25.46
C PHE A 190 -16.01 -29.10 -25.92
N ASP A 191 -15.61 -29.41 -27.14
CA ASP A 191 -14.31 -29.03 -27.71
C ASP A 191 -14.16 -27.50 -27.81
N ASP A 192 -15.21 -26.80 -28.23
CA ASP A 192 -15.24 -25.32 -28.21
C ASP A 192 -15.07 -24.77 -26.79
N VAL A 193 -15.78 -25.36 -25.83
CA VAL A 193 -15.70 -24.94 -24.43
C VAL A 193 -14.28 -25.12 -23.92
N LEU A 194 -13.65 -26.28 -24.15
CA LEU A 194 -12.26 -26.52 -23.77
C LEU A 194 -11.29 -25.51 -24.38
N LYS A 195 -11.50 -25.14 -25.66
CA LYS A 195 -10.69 -24.12 -26.33
C LYS A 195 -10.84 -22.73 -25.72
N SER A 196 -12.02 -22.41 -25.19
CA SER A 196 -12.35 -21.12 -24.57
C SER A 196 -11.89 -20.95 -23.11
N LEU A 197 -11.39 -22.01 -22.47
CA LEU A 197 -10.90 -21.95 -21.08
C LEU A 197 -9.41 -21.59 -21.09
N ASP A 198 -9.02 -20.48 -20.48
CA ASP A 198 -7.61 -20.08 -20.38
C ASP A 198 -6.86 -20.93 -19.35
N ALA A 199 -5.58 -21.22 -19.60
CA ALA A 199 -4.72 -21.88 -18.61
C ALA A 199 -4.38 -20.90 -17.47
N PRO A 200 -4.17 -21.36 -16.21
CA PRO A 200 -4.02 -22.75 -15.75
C PRO A 200 -5.29 -23.36 -15.11
N VAL A 201 -6.45 -23.29 -15.78
CA VAL A 201 -7.69 -23.95 -15.32
C VAL A 201 -7.51 -25.47 -15.22
N ARG A 202 -8.18 -26.10 -14.26
CA ARG A 202 -8.23 -27.57 -14.13
C ARG A 202 -9.61 -28.09 -14.52
N ALA A 203 -9.67 -29.26 -15.15
CA ALA A 203 -10.94 -29.90 -15.50
C ALA A 203 -10.92 -31.42 -15.35
N SER A 204 -12.07 -32.00 -14.98
CA SER A 204 -12.35 -33.44 -15.07
C SER A 204 -13.42 -33.71 -16.13
N LEU A 205 -13.43 -34.93 -16.65
CA LEU A 205 -14.49 -35.44 -17.50
C LEU A 205 -15.12 -36.68 -16.86
N ARG A 206 -16.37 -36.51 -16.49
CA ARG A 206 -17.29 -37.56 -16.06
C ARG A 206 -18.31 -37.81 -17.15
N VAL A 207 -18.58 -39.08 -17.39
CA VAL A 207 -19.53 -39.52 -18.41
C VAL A 207 -20.53 -40.49 -17.78
N PHE A 208 -21.76 -40.45 -18.25
CA PHE A 208 -22.80 -41.36 -17.80
C PHE A 208 -23.57 -41.98 -18.96
N GLY A 209 -24.19 -43.12 -18.69
CA GLY A 209 -25.03 -43.82 -19.66
C GLY A 209 -24.28 -44.55 -20.78
N HIS A 210 -22.96 -44.67 -20.75
CA HIS A 210 -22.19 -45.22 -21.88
C HIS A 210 -21.91 -46.74 -21.80
N ARG A 211 -22.15 -47.41 -20.65
CA ARG A 211 -21.71 -48.80 -20.42
C ARG A 211 -22.84 -49.81 -20.30
N VAL A 212 -23.95 -49.44 -19.66
CA VAL A 212 -25.03 -50.40 -19.32
C VAL A 212 -26.41 -49.82 -19.63
N ARG A 213 -27.30 -50.66 -20.15
CA ARG A 213 -28.72 -50.32 -20.38
C ARG A 213 -29.64 -51.45 -19.95
N TYR A 214 -30.92 -51.14 -19.69
CA TYR A 214 -31.95 -52.15 -19.48
C TYR A 214 -32.19 -52.97 -20.75
N ASP A 215 -32.43 -54.28 -20.60
CA ASP A 215 -32.90 -55.10 -21.72
C ASP A 215 -34.31 -54.66 -22.13
N THR A 216 -34.54 -54.50 -23.44
CA THR A 216 -35.82 -54.04 -23.98
C THR A 216 -36.98 -54.98 -23.69
N ASN A 217 -36.70 -56.27 -23.47
CA ASN A 217 -37.72 -57.30 -23.22
C ASN A 217 -37.86 -57.65 -21.72
N ASP A 218 -36.86 -57.32 -20.90
CA ASP A 218 -36.80 -57.70 -19.49
C ASP A 218 -36.02 -56.65 -18.69
N LYS A 219 -36.73 -55.68 -18.10
CA LYS A 219 -36.13 -54.61 -17.29
C LYS A 219 -35.35 -55.11 -16.05
N SER A 220 -35.48 -56.40 -15.68
CA SER A 220 -34.66 -57.00 -14.62
C SER A 220 -33.26 -57.43 -15.09
N LYS A 221 -32.99 -57.40 -16.40
CA LYS A 221 -31.71 -57.74 -17.03
C LYS A 221 -31.04 -56.52 -17.63
N PHE A 222 -29.71 -56.58 -17.68
CA PHE A 222 -28.85 -55.51 -18.17
C PHE A 222 -28.04 -55.97 -19.38
N GLN A 223 -27.99 -55.12 -20.41
CA GLN A 223 -27.11 -55.28 -21.56
C GLN A 223 -25.86 -54.41 -21.38
N LYS A 224 -24.69 -54.94 -21.77
CA LYS A 224 -23.40 -54.25 -21.67
C LYS A 224 -22.95 -53.72 -23.04
N ASN A 225 -22.30 -52.57 -23.05
CA ASN A 225 -21.70 -51.99 -24.25
C ASN A 225 -20.33 -52.63 -24.53
N ASN A 226 -20.28 -53.63 -25.41
CA ASN A 226 -19.00 -54.29 -25.75
C ASN A 226 -17.99 -53.33 -26.39
N VAL A 227 -18.44 -52.28 -27.09
CA VAL A 227 -17.55 -51.27 -27.69
C VAL A 227 -16.73 -50.54 -26.64
N TYR A 228 -17.32 -50.27 -25.46
CA TYR A 228 -16.60 -49.65 -24.36
C TYR A 228 -15.45 -50.53 -23.86
N GLU A 229 -15.66 -51.85 -23.70
CA GLU A 229 -14.60 -52.76 -23.25
C GLU A 229 -13.45 -52.82 -24.26
N ASP A 230 -13.79 -52.82 -25.55
CA ASP A 230 -12.82 -52.83 -26.64
C ASP A 230 -12.03 -51.53 -26.73
N GLU A 231 -12.67 -50.38 -26.57
CA GLU A 231 -12.00 -49.09 -26.63
C GLU A 231 -11.16 -48.84 -25.37
N PHE A 232 -11.76 -48.92 -24.19
CA PHE A 232 -11.09 -48.53 -22.94
C PHE A 232 -10.28 -49.66 -22.29
N LYS A 233 -10.33 -50.87 -22.84
CA LYS A 233 -9.66 -52.08 -22.31
C LYS A 233 -9.99 -52.33 -20.83
N ARG A 234 -11.25 -52.08 -20.47
CA ARG A 234 -11.78 -52.14 -19.09
C ARG A 234 -13.05 -52.97 -19.05
N LYS A 235 -13.17 -53.85 -18.05
CA LYS A 235 -14.38 -54.64 -17.84
C LYS A 235 -15.50 -53.78 -17.27
N ILE A 236 -16.71 -53.95 -17.80
CA ILE A 236 -17.91 -53.28 -17.29
C ILE A 236 -18.40 -54.02 -16.03
N PRO A 237 -18.48 -53.35 -14.86
CA PRO A 237 -18.97 -53.98 -13.65
C PRO A 237 -20.46 -54.31 -13.77
N ASN A 238 -20.92 -55.31 -13.01
CA ASN A 238 -22.35 -55.62 -12.92
C ASN A 238 -23.04 -54.54 -12.07
N MET A 239 -23.67 -53.57 -12.71
CA MET A 239 -24.32 -52.44 -12.04
C MET A 239 -25.65 -52.10 -12.71
N ASP A 240 -26.52 -51.50 -11.91
CA ASP A 240 -27.77 -50.89 -12.38
C ASP A 240 -27.46 -49.74 -13.37
N PRO A 241 -28.16 -49.63 -14.51
CA PRO A 241 -28.06 -48.48 -15.41
C PRO A 241 -28.21 -47.11 -14.74
N GLN A 242 -29.02 -46.98 -13.67
CA GLN A 242 -29.14 -45.73 -12.88
C GLN A 242 -27.88 -45.41 -12.07
N ARG A 243 -26.91 -46.32 -12.01
CA ARG A 243 -25.62 -46.13 -11.37
C ARG A 243 -24.48 -46.00 -12.39
N ASP A 244 -24.79 -45.99 -13.68
CA ASP A 244 -23.79 -45.94 -14.75
C ASP A 244 -23.21 -44.54 -14.94
N THR A 245 -22.20 -44.23 -14.13
CA THR A 245 -21.43 -42.99 -14.16
C THR A 245 -19.96 -43.29 -13.90
N GLU A 246 -19.05 -42.58 -14.56
CA GLU A 246 -17.61 -42.81 -14.47
C GLU A 246 -16.80 -41.54 -14.74
N VAL A 247 -15.70 -41.38 -14.01
CA VAL A 247 -14.65 -40.40 -14.35
C VAL A 247 -13.72 -41.02 -15.39
N LEU A 248 -13.75 -40.52 -16.62
CA LEU A 248 -12.84 -40.96 -17.68
C LEU A 248 -11.54 -40.17 -17.69
N VAL A 249 -11.61 -38.88 -17.31
CA VAL A 249 -10.43 -38.04 -17.11
C VAL A 249 -10.51 -37.42 -15.71
N PRO A 250 -9.61 -37.79 -14.78
CA PRO A 250 -9.58 -37.15 -13.46
C PRO A 250 -9.15 -35.69 -13.59
N LEU A 251 -9.40 -34.90 -12.54
CA LEU A 251 -9.13 -33.46 -12.52
C LEU A 251 -7.67 -33.13 -12.89
N THR A 252 -7.44 -32.68 -14.12
CA THR A 252 -6.13 -32.39 -14.72
C THR A 252 -6.02 -30.92 -15.10
N THR A 253 -4.81 -30.40 -15.29
CA THR A 253 -4.60 -29.03 -15.78
C THR A 253 -4.92 -28.94 -17.28
N LEU A 254 -5.65 -27.90 -17.70
CA LEU A 254 -6.01 -27.63 -19.09
C LEU A 254 -4.88 -26.97 -19.89
N ASP A 255 -3.67 -27.49 -19.75
CA ASP A 255 -2.59 -27.23 -20.70
C ASP A 255 -2.84 -27.98 -22.02
N ASN A 256 -1.90 -27.90 -22.96
CA ASN A 256 -2.03 -28.57 -24.27
C ASN A 256 -2.22 -30.09 -24.14
N ALA A 257 -1.59 -30.73 -23.15
CA ALA A 257 -1.70 -32.16 -22.93
C ALA A 257 -3.05 -32.53 -22.32
N GLY A 258 -3.50 -31.80 -21.29
CA GLY A 258 -4.81 -32.01 -20.66
C GLY A 258 -5.98 -31.77 -21.61
N ARG A 259 -5.92 -30.70 -22.43
CA ARG A 259 -6.93 -30.44 -23.47
C ARG A 259 -7.00 -31.56 -24.49
N LYS A 260 -5.85 -32.03 -24.96
CA LYS A 260 -5.78 -33.16 -25.90
C LYS A 260 -6.34 -34.44 -25.25
N GLN A 261 -5.97 -34.73 -24.01
CA GLN A 261 -6.48 -35.90 -23.29
C GLN A 261 -8.00 -35.88 -23.17
N LEU A 262 -8.60 -34.75 -22.77
CA LEU A 262 -10.05 -34.60 -22.67
C LEU A 262 -10.73 -34.74 -24.04
N GLY A 263 -10.22 -34.05 -25.06
CA GLY A 263 -10.76 -34.08 -26.42
C GLY A 263 -10.63 -35.44 -27.12
N ASP A 264 -9.54 -36.16 -26.90
CA ASP A 264 -9.36 -37.52 -27.45
C ASP A 264 -10.24 -38.53 -26.70
N THR A 265 -10.40 -38.37 -25.38
CA THR A 265 -11.21 -39.29 -24.57
C THR A 265 -12.69 -39.19 -24.93
N ILE A 266 -13.24 -37.98 -25.03
CA ILE A 266 -14.67 -37.80 -25.34
C ILE A 266 -15.04 -38.36 -26.72
N LYS A 267 -14.17 -38.20 -27.73
CA LYS A 267 -14.41 -38.69 -29.10
C LYS A 267 -14.49 -40.23 -29.20
N ARG A 268 -13.99 -40.94 -28.19
CA ARG A 268 -13.96 -42.41 -28.13
C ARG A 268 -15.14 -43.01 -27.37
N VAL A 269 -15.93 -42.19 -26.67
CA VAL A 269 -17.09 -42.71 -25.94
C VAL A 269 -18.28 -42.74 -26.88
N GLU A 270 -18.96 -43.89 -26.93
CA GLU A 270 -20.18 -44.04 -27.72
C GLU A 270 -21.42 -44.02 -26.82
N PRO A 271 -22.54 -43.44 -27.29
CA PRO A 271 -23.76 -43.44 -26.51
C PRO A 271 -24.49 -44.80 -26.49
N PHE A 272 -25.10 -45.18 -25.36
CA PHE A 272 -25.69 -46.53 -25.23
C PHE A 272 -26.90 -46.69 -24.30
N GLY A 273 -26.86 -46.10 -23.10
CA GLY A 273 -27.63 -46.49 -21.92
C GLY A 273 -28.57 -45.43 -21.36
N SER A 274 -28.74 -45.41 -20.04
CA SER A 274 -29.70 -44.54 -19.33
C SER A 274 -29.12 -43.18 -18.90
N THR A 275 -29.93 -42.30 -18.31
CA THR A 275 -29.59 -40.89 -17.99
C THR A 275 -29.53 -40.62 -16.48
N PRO A 276 -28.58 -41.22 -15.72
CA PRO A 276 -28.44 -40.96 -14.27
C PRO A 276 -27.72 -39.62 -14.00
N LEU A 277 -28.41 -38.53 -14.32
CA LEU A 277 -27.88 -37.17 -14.29
C LEU A 277 -27.63 -36.70 -12.85
N LEU A 278 -28.60 -36.89 -11.94
CA LEU A 278 -28.50 -36.34 -10.57
C LEU A 278 -27.32 -36.98 -9.82
N ARG A 279 -27.17 -38.30 -9.94
CA ARG A 279 -26.05 -39.05 -9.39
C ARG A 279 -24.73 -38.57 -9.98
N SER A 280 -24.67 -38.31 -11.27
CA SER A 280 -23.44 -37.88 -11.93
C SER A 280 -23.01 -36.48 -11.48
N ILE A 281 -23.95 -35.54 -11.31
CA ILE A 281 -23.69 -34.22 -10.73
C ILE A 281 -23.21 -34.38 -9.28
N LYS A 282 -23.90 -35.18 -8.46
CA LYS A 282 -23.52 -35.45 -7.06
C LYS A 282 -22.08 -35.95 -6.94
N LEU A 283 -21.69 -36.91 -7.79
CA LEU A 283 -20.33 -37.46 -7.78
C LEU A 283 -19.30 -36.48 -8.33
N ALA A 284 -19.66 -35.62 -9.30
CA ALA A 284 -18.79 -34.55 -9.74
C ALA A 284 -18.45 -33.58 -8.59
N ILE A 285 -19.44 -33.20 -7.77
CA ILE A 285 -19.22 -32.33 -6.61
C ILE A 285 -18.35 -33.04 -5.56
N THR A 286 -18.76 -34.24 -5.15
CA THR A 286 -18.15 -34.93 -4.00
C THR A 286 -16.83 -35.63 -4.30
N GLN A 287 -16.54 -35.99 -5.55
CA GLN A 287 -15.32 -36.69 -5.94
C GLN A 287 -14.39 -35.78 -6.74
N ASP A 288 -14.87 -35.22 -7.85
CA ASP A 288 -14.04 -34.48 -8.80
C ASP A 288 -13.63 -33.11 -8.23
N LEU A 289 -14.57 -32.43 -7.57
CA LEU A 289 -14.39 -31.11 -6.94
C LEU A 289 -14.15 -31.20 -5.42
N SER A 290 -13.86 -32.40 -4.90
CA SER A 290 -13.67 -32.68 -3.46
C SER A 290 -12.67 -31.76 -2.74
N ARG A 291 -11.69 -31.20 -3.47
CA ARG A 291 -10.62 -30.36 -2.90
C ARG A 291 -10.95 -28.86 -2.92
N LYS A 292 -11.75 -28.40 -3.87
CA LYS A 292 -12.03 -26.96 -4.10
C LYS A 292 -13.38 -26.82 -4.81
N PRO A 293 -14.30 -25.96 -4.32
CA PRO A 293 -15.54 -25.64 -5.02
C PRO A 293 -15.25 -25.19 -6.46
N GLY A 294 -16.11 -25.58 -7.39
CA GLY A 294 -15.87 -25.39 -8.81
C GLY A 294 -17.14 -25.19 -9.61
N ILE A 295 -17.05 -25.47 -10.90
CA ILE A 295 -18.18 -25.39 -11.82
C ILE A 295 -18.47 -26.78 -12.34
N VAL A 296 -19.65 -27.32 -12.04
CA VAL A 296 -20.16 -28.53 -12.69
C VAL A 296 -20.85 -28.10 -13.97
N LEU A 297 -20.40 -28.59 -15.11
CA LEU A 297 -21.07 -28.40 -16.39
C LEU A 297 -21.67 -29.73 -16.84
N ALA A 298 -22.96 -29.90 -16.63
CA ALA A 298 -23.70 -31.07 -17.07
C ALA A 298 -24.34 -30.82 -18.44
N VAL A 299 -24.09 -31.69 -19.42
CA VAL A 299 -24.66 -31.60 -20.77
C VAL A 299 -25.53 -32.83 -20.99
N THR A 300 -26.80 -32.64 -21.34
CA THR A 300 -27.79 -33.71 -21.50
C THR A 300 -28.83 -33.42 -22.58
N ASP A 301 -29.35 -34.49 -23.20
CA ASP A 301 -30.45 -34.45 -24.15
C ASP A 301 -31.74 -35.11 -23.63
N GLY A 302 -31.78 -35.45 -22.34
CA GLY A 302 -32.85 -36.21 -21.72
C GLY A 302 -33.16 -35.74 -20.30
N ILE A 303 -34.26 -36.24 -19.74
CA ILE A 303 -34.61 -36.00 -18.34
C ILE A 303 -33.84 -36.99 -17.45
N ALA A 304 -33.48 -36.55 -16.25
CA ALA A 304 -32.83 -37.39 -15.24
C ALA A 304 -33.70 -38.61 -14.88
N THR A 305 -33.27 -39.80 -15.28
CA THR A 305 -33.99 -41.06 -14.98
C THR A 305 -33.84 -41.49 -13.52
N ASP A 306 -32.86 -40.93 -12.81
CA ASP A 306 -32.61 -41.11 -11.39
C ASP A 306 -33.29 -40.05 -10.51
N ALA A 307 -34.35 -39.42 -11.02
CA ALA A 307 -35.20 -38.49 -10.27
C ALA A 307 -36.53 -39.11 -9.79
N GLY A 308 -36.74 -40.41 -10.04
CA GLY A 308 -37.97 -41.13 -9.68
C GLY A 308 -39.18 -40.73 -10.53
N ILE A 309 -38.97 -40.32 -11.78
CA ILE A 309 -40.02 -39.88 -12.68
C ILE A 309 -40.35 -40.92 -13.76
N ASP A 310 -41.62 -40.99 -14.14
CA ASP A 310 -42.09 -41.69 -15.34
C ASP A 310 -41.79 -40.81 -16.57
N LEU A 311 -41.10 -41.38 -17.56
CA LEU A 311 -40.66 -40.69 -18.76
C LEU A 311 -41.80 -40.45 -19.78
N ASP A 312 -42.91 -41.17 -19.67
CA ASP A 312 -44.06 -41.00 -20.57
C ASP A 312 -45.00 -39.89 -20.06
N THR A 313 -45.12 -39.73 -18.74
CA THR A 313 -46.04 -38.78 -18.10
C THR A 313 -45.33 -37.57 -17.49
N TYR A 314 -44.01 -37.64 -17.31
CA TYR A 314 -43.20 -36.65 -16.60
C TYR A 314 -43.64 -36.40 -15.15
N GLN A 315 -44.31 -37.38 -14.54
CA GLN A 315 -44.77 -37.34 -13.15
C GLN A 315 -43.91 -38.23 -12.26
N LEU A 316 -43.90 -37.93 -10.96
CA LEU A 316 -43.32 -38.82 -9.96
C LEU A 316 -44.10 -40.14 -9.94
N ASP A 317 -43.37 -41.24 -9.94
CA ASP A 317 -43.96 -42.57 -9.88
C ASP A 317 -43.30 -43.36 -8.74
N ASP A 318 -44.14 -43.85 -7.83
CA ASP A 318 -43.75 -44.63 -6.65
C ASP A 318 -42.94 -45.88 -7.04
N ALA A 319 -43.13 -46.41 -8.25
CA ALA A 319 -42.36 -47.53 -8.77
C ALA A 319 -40.86 -47.20 -8.95
N TYR A 320 -40.51 -45.92 -9.07
CA TYR A 320 -39.13 -45.45 -9.26
C TYR A 320 -38.59 -44.65 -8.06
N ALA A 321 -39.33 -44.55 -6.96
CA ALA A 321 -38.94 -43.79 -5.77
C ALA A 321 -37.59 -44.23 -5.17
N SER A 322 -37.24 -45.52 -5.24
CA SER A 322 -35.96 -46.04 -4.75
C SER A 322 -34.74 -45.58 -5.55
N SER A 323 -34.97 -44.96 -6.71
CA SER A 323 -33.92 -44.42 -7.59
C SER A 323 -33.78 -42.89 -7.49
N ASP A 324 -34.67 -42.20 -6.76
CA ASP A 324 -34.66 -40.74 -6.66
C ASP A 324 -33.44 -40.25 -5.86
N GLN A 325 -32.56 -39.52 -6.55
CA GLN A 325 -31.33 -38.94 -6.00
C GLN A 325 -31.48 -37.46 -5.62
N SER A 326 -32.68 -36.88 -5.74
CA SER A 326 -32.91 -35.43 -5.53
C SER A 326 -32.53 -34.96 -4.13
N ALA A 327 -32.89 -35.73 -3.10
CA ALA A 327 -32.58 -35.39 -1.71
C ALA A 327 -31.07 -35.46 -1.43
N GLU A 328 -30.39 -36.51 -1.91
CA GLU A 328 -28.95 -36.65 -1.74
C GLU A 328 -28.16 -35.55 -2.47
N LEU A 329 -28.58 -35.17 -3.67
CA LEU A 329 -27.96 -34.06 -4.41
C LEU A 329 -28.18 -32.73 -3.66
N ARG A 330 -29.37 -32.49 -3.12
CA ARG A 330 -29.66 -31.29 -2.32
C ARG A 330 -28.76 -31.15 -1.10
N ASP A 331 -28.56 -32.25 -0.36
CA ASP A 331 -27.68 -32.24 0.81
C ASP A 331 -26.24 -31.91 0.41
N VAL A 332 -25.75 -32.50 -0.70
CA VAL A 332 -24.42 -32.20 -1.24
C VAL A 332 -24.29 -30.75 -1.70
N ILE A 333 -25.30 -30.18 -2.37
CA ILE A 333 -25.31 -28.78 -2.81
C ILE A 333 -25.19 -27.84 -1.61
N LYS A 334 -25.97 -28.10 -0.55
CA LYS A 334 -25.94 -27.34 0.71
C LYS A 334 -24.58 -27.40 1.41
N GLU A 335 -23.89 -28.55 1.33
CA GLU A 335 -22.53 -28.70 1.87
C GLU A 335 -21.45 -28.03 1.01
N HIS A 336 -21.75 -27.65 -0.24
CA HIS A 336 -20.81 -27.07 -1.19
C HIS A 336 -21.34 -25.74 -1.78
N PRO A 337 -21.57 -24.69 -0.96
CA PRO A 337 -22.18 -23.43 -1.38
C PRO A 337 -21.34 -22.61 -2.39
N GLY A 338 -20.09 -23.00 -2.63
CA GLY A 338 -19.22 -22.37 -3.64
C GLY A 338 -19.26 -23.05 -5.00
N THR A 339 -19.96 -24.17 -5.13
CA THR A 339 -20.06 -24.89 -6.39
C THR A 339 -21.24 -24.36 -7.19
N LYS A 340 -20.99 -23.94 -8.44
CA LYS A 340 -22.02 -23.59 -9.41
C LYS A 340 -22.29 -24.78 -10.32
N ILE A 341 -23.55 -25.07 -10.60
CA ILE A 341 -23.99 -26.17 -11.44
C ILE A 341 -24.72 -25.58 -12.64
N LEU A 342 -24.19 -25.84 -13.82
CA LEU A 342 -24.82 -25.50 -15.08
C LEU A 342 -25.34 -26.78 -15.72
N VAL A 343 -26.64 -26.82 -16.01
CA VAL A 343 -27.25 -27.93 -16.76
C VAL A 343 -27.62 -27.41 -18.14
N VAL A 344 -27.02 -28.01 -19.14
CA VAL A 344 -27.17 -27.68 -20.56
C VAL A 344 -28.08 -28.71 -21.16
N ALA A 345 -29.35 -28.35 -21.26
CA ALA A 345 -30.38 -29.20 -21.81
C ALA A 345 -30.62 -28.80 -23.27
N PHE A 346 -30.18 -29.65 -24.19
CA PHE A 346 -30.35 -29.42 -25.62
C PHE A 346 -31.30 -30.45 -26.21
N ASP A 347 -32.09 -30.03 -27.20
CA ASP A 347 -33.07 -30.89 -27.87
C ASP A 347 -34.17 -31.50 -26.97
N LEU A 348 -34.51 -30.82 -25.87
CA LEU A 348 -35.70 -31.10 -25.07
C LEU A 348 -36.91 -30.32 -25.59
N THR A 349 -38.07 -30.96 -25.60
CA THR A 349 -39.37 -30.32 -25.74
C THR A 349 -39.65 -29.39 -24.54
N GLN A 350 -40.65 -28.51 -24.67
CA GLN A 350 -41.02 -27.60 -23.58
C GLN A 350 -41.48 -28.35 -22.32
N ASP A 351 -42.17 -29.48 -22.47
CA ASP A 351 -42.63 -30.30 -21.35
C ASP A 351 -41.46 -31.01 -20.66
N GLU A 352 -40.52 -31.58 -21.43
CA GLU A 352 -39.31 -32.19 -20.87
C GLU A 352 -38.45 -31.15 -20.14
N LEU A 353 -38.29 -29.95 -20.70
CA LEU A 353 -37.54 -28.86 -20.07
C LEU A 353 -38.24 -28.39 -18.78
N LYS A 354 -39.57 -28.32 -18.77
CA LYS A 354 -40.36 -27.99 -17.58
C LYS A 354 -40.19 -29.06 -16.49
N ALA A 355 -40.19 -30.33 -16.86
CA ALA A 355 -39.94 -31.44 -15.94
C ALA A 355 -38.52 -31.39 -15.37
N LEU A 356 -37.50 -31.18 -16.20
CA LEU A 356 -36.11 -31.04 -15.76
C LEU A 356 -35.94 -29.86 -14.80
N ARG A 357 -36.58 -28.71 -15.08
CA ARG A 357 -36.62 -27.55 -14.16
C ARG A 357 -37.24 -27.89 -12.81
N ALA A 358 -38.36 -28.62 -12.81
CA ALA A 358 -39.01 -29.05 -11.58
C ALA A 358 -38.11 -30.00 -10.76
N ILE A 359 -37.40 -30.92 -11.43
CA ILE A 359 -36.43 -31.82 -10.77
C ILE A 359 -35.27 -31.03 -10.16
N MET A 360 -34.64 -30.13 -10.92
CA MET A 360 -33.50 -29.35 -10.44
C MET A 360 -33.90 -28.41 -9.29
N LYS A 361 -35.10 -27.83 -9.33
CA LYS A 361 -35.64 -27.03 -8.23
C LYS A 361 -35.82 -27.82 -6.93
N ARG A 362 -36.12 -29.14 -7.01
CA ARG A 362 -36.15 -30.01 -5.82
C ARG A 362 -34.76 -30.25 -5.22
N CYS A 363 -33.72 -30.15 -6.06
CA CYS A 363 -32.32 -30.31 -5.67
C CYS A 363 -31.71 -29.01 -5.13
N ASP A 364 -32.18 -27.84 -5.58
CA ASP A 364 -31.72 -26.52 -5.15
C ASP A 364 -32.92 -25.58 -4.94
N GLU A 365 -33.43 -25.54 -3.71
CA GLU A 365 -34.65 -24.80 -3.36
C GLU A 365 -34.51 -23.27 -3.51
N SER A 366 -33.28 -22.74 -3.40
CA SER A 366 -32.99 -21.31 -3.54
C SER A 366 -32.75 -20.88 -4.99
N GLU A 367 -32.67 -21.82 -5.95
CA GLU A 367 -32.34 -21.57 -7.36
C GLU A 367 -31.05 -20.75 -7.53
N SER A 368 -30.13 -20.87 -6.57
CA SER A 368 -28.93 -20.04 -6.49
C SER A 368 -27.70 -20.70 -7.10
N GLN A 369 -27.69 -22.04 -7.17
CA GLN A 369 -26.54 -22.83 -7.58
C GLN A 369 -26.78 -23.62 -8.87
N ILE A 370 -28.02 -24.01 -9.18
CA ILE A 370 -28.37 -24.70 -10.43
C ILE A 370 -28.98 -23.72 -11.44
N GLU A 371 -28.32 -23.57 -12.58
CA GLU A 371 -28.83 -22.82 -13.73
C GLU A 371 -29.09 -23.78 -14.90
N ILE A 372 -30.33 -23.83 -15.41
CA ILE A 372 -30.67 -24.60 -16.61
C ILE A 372 -30.64 -23.69 -17.83
N VAL A 373 -29.73 -24.01 -18.74
CA VAL A 373 -29.46 -23.25 -19.97
C VAL A 373 -30.09 -24.01 -21.14
N ALA A 374 -30.90 -23.32 -21.96
CA ALA A 374 -31.75 -23.97 -22.94
C ALA A 374 -31.25 -23.88 -24.40
N SER A 375 -31.22 -25.05 -25.05
CA SER A 375 -31.56 -25.35 -26.46
C SER A 375 -30.53 -25.24 -27.59
N ASN A 376 -29.42 -24.49 -27.50
CA ASN A 376 -28.44 -24.44 -28.61
C ASN A 376 -26.99 -24.11 -28.19
N ARG A 377 -26.05 -24.29 -29.14
CA ARG A 377 -24.60 -24.05 -28.98
C ARG A 377 -24.26 -22.63 -28.52
N ARG A 378 -25.03 -21.61 -28.94
CA ARG A 378 -24.78 -20.20 -28.59
C ARG A 378 -25.14 -19.93 -27.13
N ASP A 379 -26.23 -20.50 -26.65
CA ASP A 379 -26.67 -20.35 -25.27
C ASP A 379 -25.71 -21.04 -24.30
N LEU A 380 -25.10 -22.16 -24.70
CA LEU A 380 -24.03 -22.76 -23.90
C LEU A 380 -22.82 -21.82 -23.76
N ALA A 381 -22.31 -21.29 -24.87
CA ALA A 381 -21.14 -20.40 -24.81
C ALA A 381 -21.41 -19.18 -23.90
N LYS A 382 -22.64 -18.65 -23.94
CA LYS A 382 -23.08 -17.57 -23.06
C LYS A 382 -23.11 -17.98 -21.59
N ALA A 383 -23.67 -19.15 -21.28
CA ALA A 383 -23.73 -19.66 -19.91
C ALA A 383 -22.36 -20.02 -19.34
N MET A 384 -21.47 -20.57 -20.17
CA MET A 384 -20.08 -20.81 -19.78
C MET A 384 -19.35 -19.51 -19.48
N LYS A 385 -19.65 -18.44 -20.23
CA LYS A 385 -19.10 -17.11 -19.94
C LYS A 385 -19.65 -16.56 -18.60
N SER A 386 -20.95 -16.68 -18.33
CA SER A 386 -21.53 -16.22 -17.05
C SER A 386 -21.19 -17.10 -15.86
N ALA A 387 -20.85 -18.37 -16.05
CA ALA A 387 -20.36 -19.21 -14.94
C ALA A 387 -18.94 -18.88 -14.51
N LYS A 388 -18.14 -18.25 -15.40
CA LYS A 388 -16.82 -17.71 -15.07
C LYS A 388 -16.89 -16.45 -14.22
N ASP A 389 -18.06 -15.85 -14.01
CA ASP A 389 -18.21 -14.67 -13.15
C ASP A 389 -17.57 -14.96 -11.78
N PRO A 390 -16.63 -14.12 -11.30
CA PRO A 390 -15.85 -14.42 -10.11
C PRO A 390 -16.76 -14.64 -8.90
N ILE A 391 -16.38 -15.56 -8.01
CA ILE A 391 -17.02 -15.59 -6.69
C ILE A 391 -16.76 -14.22 -6.06
N SER A 392 -17.81 -13.51 -5.66
CA SER A 392 -17.65 -12.30 -4.88
C SER A 392 -17.27 -12.66 -3.45
N TRP A 393 -16.34 -11.90 -2.88
CA TRP A 393 -16.10 -11.90 -1.45
C TRP A 393 -16.92 -10.78 -0.81
N GLN A 394 -17.18 -10.92 0.48
CA GLN A 394 -17.99 -10.00 1.25
C GLN A 394 -17.20 -9.47 2.45
N LEU A 395 -17.26 -8.16 2.66
CA LEU A 395 -16.80 -7.47 3.85
C LEU A 395 -18.00 -7.06 4.69
N THR A 396 -18.11 -7.54 5.92
CA THR A 396 -19.20 -7.19 6.83
C THR A 396 -18.71 -6.72 8.19
N SER A 397 -19.37 -5.74 8.78
CA SER A 397 -19.35 -5.44 10.22
C SER A 397 -20.79 -5.15 10.68
N LYS A 398 -21.00 -4.70 11.93
CA LYS A 398 -22.34 -4.47 12.50
C LYS A 398 -23.27 -3.64 11.59
N ASP A 399 -22.75 -2.55 11.02
CA ASP A 399 -23.50 -1.58 10.23
C ASP A 399 -22.92 -1.39 8.81
N TYR A 400 -22.06 -2.31 8.35
CA TYR A 400 -21.38 -2.25 7.07
C TYR A 400 -21.50 -3.59 6.32
N SER A 401 -21.82 -3.55 5.04
CA SER A 401 -21.80 -4.73 4.16
C SER A 401 -21.52 -4.31 2.73
N ARG A 402 -20.47 -4.88 2.14
CA ARG A 402 -20.08 -4.68 0.74
C ARG A 402 -19.61 -5.99 0.15
N ASN A 403 -19.84 -6.16 -1.15
CA ASN A 403 -19.34 -7.27 -1.94
C ASN A 403 -18.38 -6.73 -2.99
N ALA A 404 -17.33 -7.49 -3.31
CA ALA A 404 -16.44 -7.21 -4.42
C ALA A 404 -15.97 -8.51 -5.06
N GLU A 405 -15.49 -8.44 -6.30
CA GLU A 405 -14.84 -9.57 -6.96
C GLU A 405 -13.43 -9.79 -6.42
N LEU A 406 -12.89 -10.99 -6.58
CA LEU A 406 -11.51 -11.28 -6.19
C LEU A 406 -10.54 -10.36 -6.96
N GLY A 407 -9.64 -9.70 -6.23
CA GLY A 407 -8.72 -8.69 -6.77
C GLY A 407 -9.29 -7.27 -6.87
N ALA A 408 -10.61 -7.10 -6.81
CA ALA A 408 -11.24 -5.78 -6.75
C ALA A 408 -11.24 -5.25 -5.31
N PRO A 409 -10.90 -3.96 -5.09
CA PRO A 409 -10.92 -3.35 -3.77
C PRO A 409 -12.34 -3.02 -3.31
N VAL A 410 -12.58 -3.13 -2.01
CA VAL A 410 -13.62 -2.37 -1.32
C VAL A 410 -12.95 -1.12 -0.76
N GLU A 411 -13.22 0.01 -1.38
CA GLU A 411 -12.69 1.32 -0.98
C GLU A 411 -13.59 2.01 0.05
N SER A 412 -13.06 3.07 0.67
CA SER A 412 -13.81 3.90 1.63
C SER A 412 -14.36 3.10 2.82
N VAL A 413 -13.59 2.13 3.29
CA VAL A 413 -13.93 1.33 4.48
C VAL A 413 -13.74 2.21 5.70
N VAL A 414 -14.80 2.33 6.51
CA VAL A 414 -14.78 3.13 7.74
C VAL A 414 -13.88 2.44 8.77
N PRO A 415 -13.04 3.15 9.52
CA PRO A 415 -12.18 2.50 10.50
C PRO A 415 -12.95 1.76 11.60
N GLN A 416 -12.75 0.44 11.73
CA GLN A 416 -13.38 -0.43 12.74
C GLN A 416 -12.48 -1.64 13.05
N ALA A 417 -12.70 -2.29 14.19
CA ALA A 417 -11.86 -3.41 14.66
C ALA A 417 -12.43 -4.81 14.36
N ASP A 418 -13.68 -4.90 13.93
CA ASP A 418 -14.49 -6.12 13.94
C ASP A 418 -14.98 -6.55 12.54
N TYR A 419 -14.27 -6.15 11.48
CA TYR A 419 -14.65 -6.60 10.14
C TYR A 419 -14.49 -8.11 10.00
N GLN A 420 -15.42 -8.68 9.24
CA GLN A 420 -15.40 -10.06 8.81
C GLN A 420 -15.29 -10.14 7.29
N ILE A 421 -14.32 -10.92 6.82
CA ILE A 421 -14.12 -11.23 5.40
C ILE A 421 -14.67 -12.62 5.14
N ARG A 422 -15.60 -12.72 4.20
CA ARG A 422 -16.24 -13.97 3.78
C ARG A 422 -15.96 -14.23 2.31
N TYR A 423 -15.65 -15.48 2.01
CA TYR A 423 -15.50 -15.96 0.64
C TYR A 423 -15.91 -17.43 0.59
N SER A 424 -16.63 -17.82 -0.46
CA SER A 424 -17.29 -19.13 -0.48
C SER A 424 -16.29 -20.30 -0.39
N GLY A 425 -16.56 -21.24 0.51
CA GLY A 425 -15.69 -22.39 0.76
C GLY A 425 -14.43 -22.09 1.59
N ILE A 426 -14.27 -20.86 2.08
CA ILE A 426 -13.18 -20.42 2.96
C ILE A 426 -13.76 -20.04 4.33
N ALA A 427 -13.10 -20.49 5.40
CA ALA A 427 -13.45 -20.08 6.75
C ALA A 427 -13.36 -18.55 6.87
N PRO A 428 -14.40 -17.86 7.38
CA PRO A 428 -14.38 -16.41 7.52
C PRO A 428 -13.18 -15.93 8.35
N ALA A 429 -12.52 -14.86 7.91
CA ALA A 429 -11.60 -14.13 8.77
C ALA A 429 -12.42 -13.13 9.59
N SER A 430 -12.43 -13.29 10.91
CA SER A 430 -13.08 -12.38 11.86
C SER A 430 -12.05 -11.46 12.52
N ASP A 431 -12.53 -10.39 13.15
CA ASP A 431 -11.72 -9.42 13.89
C ASP A 431 -10.61 -8.80 13.04
N VAL A 432 -10.93 -8.47 11.78
CA VAL A 432 -10.01 -7.78 10.88
C VAL A 432 -10.06 -6.28 11.19
N PRO A 433 -9.03 -5.69 11.80
CA PRO A 433 -9.02 -4.26 12.02
C PRO A 433 -8.69 -3.54 10.71
N VAL A 434 -9.43 -2.49 10.42
CA VAL A 434 -9.14 -1.55 9.35
C VAL A 434 -9.04 -0.17 9.99
N GLY A 435 -7.87 0.43 9.97
CA GLY A 435 -7.60 1.79 10.42
C GLY A 435 -7.63 2.82 9.27
N PRO A 436 -7.48 4.12 9.60
CA PRO A 436 -7.31 5.17 8.60
C PRO A 436 -6.07 4.90 7.72
N GLY A 437 -6.25 4.92 6.41
CA GLY A 437 -5.21 4.69 5.41
C GLY A 437 -4.77 3.24 5.24
N ASP A 438 -5.35 2.29 5.99
CA ASP A 438 -4.95 0.88 5.89
C ASP A 438 -5.28 0.30 4.52
N HIS A 439 -4.38 -0.55 4.02
CA HIS A 439 -4.61 -1.38 2.85
C HIS A 439 -4.43 -2.84 3.29
N ILE A 440 -5.55 -3.52 3.52
CA ILE A 440 -5.57 -4.92 3.95
C ILE A 440 -5.76 -5.80 2.72
N GLN A 441 -4.83 -6.72 2.49
CA GLN A 441 -4.83 -7.59 1.32
C GLN A 441 -4.73 -9.07 1.71
N PRO A 442 -5.79 -9.69 2.25
CA PRO A 442 -5.76 -11.10 2.56
C PRO A 442 -5.81 -11.93 1.28
N ARG A 443 -4.99 -12.97 1.24
CA ARG A 443 -4.98 -13.95 0.15
C ARG A 443 -5.77 -15.20 0.53
N VAL A 444 -6.63 -15.66 -0.38
CA VAL A 444 -7.35 -16.93 -0.24
C VAL A 444 -6.37 -18.10 -0.30
N ASN A 445 -6.33 -18.91 0.77
CA ASN A 445 -5.58 -20.16 0.82
C ASN A 445 -6.55 -21.35 0.79
N TRP A 446 -6.70 -21.92 -0.41
CA TRP A 446 -7.57 -23.07 -0.66
C TRP A 446 -7.10 -24.37 -0.02
N LYS A 447 -5.80 -24.53 0.24
CA LYS A 447 -5.25 -25.74 0.86
C LYS A 447 -5.71 -25.83 2.32
N ASP A 448 -5.66 -24.71 3.02
CA ASP A 448 -6.00 -24.62 4.45
C ASP A 448 -7.45 -24.15 4.68
N LYS A 449 -8.19 -23.84 3.59
CA LYS A 449 -9.54 -23.25 3.60
C LYS A 449 -9.62 -22.02 4.52
N SER A 450 -8.61 -21.16 4.48
CA SER A 450 -8.52 -19.95 5.31
C SER A 450 -8.00 -18.76 4.50
N PHE A 451 -8.09 -17.56 5.09
CA PHE A 451 -7.34 -16.41 4.60
C PHE A 451 -5.90 -16.44 5.13
N SER A 452 -5.00 -15.85 4.35
CA SER A 452 -3.61 -15.61 4.75
C SER A 452 -3.28 -14.14 4.54
N PHE A 453 -2.77 -13.49 5.58
CA PHE A 453 -2.29 -12.11 5.57
C PHE A 453 -0.79 -12.10 5.32
N ARG A 454 -0.36 -12.88 4.32
CA ARG A 454 1.06 -12.99 4.00
C ARG A 454 1.54 -11.63 3.49
N ARG A 455 2.63 -11.16 4.06
CA ARG A 455 3.31 -9.94 3.62
C ARG A 455 4.32 -10.31 2.56
N GLU A 456 4.33 -9.57 1.46
CA GLU A 456 5.36 -9.71 0.44
C GLU A 456 6.63 -9.08 1.01
N LEU A 457 7.47 -9.91 1.62
CA LEU A 457 8.78 -9.47 2.10
C LEU A 457 9.72 -9.49 0.89
N TYR A 458 10.16 -8.32 0.45
CA TYR A 458 11.24 -8.24 -0.54
C TYR A 458 12.50 -8.90 0.03
N ALA A 459 13.37 -9.42 -0.85
CA ALA A 459 14.58 -10.16 -0.46
C ALA A 459 15.54 -9.37 0.46
N ASN A 460 15.34 -8.06 0.56
CA ASN A 460 16.19 -7.08 1.21
C ASN A 460 15.81 -6.82 2.68
N TRP A 461 14.64 -7.32 3.12
CA TRP A 461 14.10 -7.02 4.44
C TRP A 461 14.88 -7.75 5.52
N THR A 462 15.47 -7.00 6.46
CA THR A 462 16.16 -7.59 7.63
C THR A 462 15.22 -7.62 8.82
N ARG A 463 15.05 -8.79 9.44
CA ARG A 463 14.31 -8.91 10.71
C ARG A 463 15.16 -8.41 11.85
N ALA A 464 14.62 -7.51 12.68
CA ALA A 464 15.17 -7.32 14.03
C ALA A 464 15.06 -8.65 14.79
N ALA A 465 16.08 -9.00 15.58
CA ALA A 465 16.26 -10.32 16.19
C ALA A 465 14.96 -10.93 16.78
N GLU A 466 14.74 -12.23 16.55
CA GLU A 466 13.57 -12.98 17.02
C GLU A 466 13.42 -12.86 18.56
N GLN A 467 12.53 -11.98 19.02
CA GLN A 467 12.06 -12.01 20.39
C GLN A 467 10.87 -12.98 20.51
N ALA A 468 10.85 -13.75 21.60
CA ALA A 468 9.81 -14.74 21.87
C ALA A 468 8.47 -14.08 22.27
N ALA A 469 7.41 -14.39 21.51
CA ALA A 469 5.98 -14.17 21.80
C ALA A 469 5.44 -12.71 21.81
N PRO A 470 4.10 -12.54 21.78
CA PRO A 470 3.26 -12.08 20.67
C PRO A 470 3.28 -10.54 20.46
N THR A 471 4.41 -9.91 20.69
CA THR A 471 4.58 -8.47 20.50
C THR A 471 4.93 -8.22 19.03
N PRO A 472 4.28 -7.24 18.36
CA PRO A 472 4.69 -6.85 17.02
C PRO A 472 6.19 -6.53 17.01
N TRP A 473 6.91 -7.04 16.02
CA TRP A 473 8.30 -6.72 15.78
C TRP A 473 8.37 -5.80 14.56
N MET A 474 9.37 -4.93 14.53
CA MET A 474 9.53 -3.98 13.44
C MET A 474 10.37 -4.61 12.33
N LEU A 475 9.76 -4.72 11.17
CA LEU A 475 10.42 -5.00 9.91
C LEU A 475 10.88 -3.69 9.28
N ARG A 476 11.97 -3.74 8.52
CA ARG A 476 12.53 -2.55 7.88
C ARG A 476 13.01 -2.85 6.47
N GLU A 477 12.81 -1.88 5.59
CA GLU A 477 13.44 -1.79 4.29
C GLU A 477 14.15 -0.44 4.18
N VAL A 478 15.38 -0.49 3.68
CA VAL A 478 16.04 0.67 3.09
C VAL A 478 16.02 0.39 1.62
N ASP A 479 15.24 1.16 0.87
CA ASP A 479 15.30 1.07 -0.57
C ASP A 479 16.64 1.67 -1.02
N SER A 480 17.53 0.83 -1.56
CA SER A 480 18.83 1.25 -2.07
C SER A 480 18.71 2.07 -3.35
N GLU A 481 17.61 1.92 -4.11
CA GLU A 481 17.37 2.66 -5.35
C GLU A 481 17.08 4.16 -5.10
N LEU A 482 16.73 4.54 -3.87
CA LEU A 482 16.34 5.90 -3.48
C LEU A 482 17.41 6.67 -2.70
N LEU A 483 18.62 6.11 -2.55
CA LEU A 483 19.75 6.79 -1.92
C LEU A 483 20.48 7.67 -2.94
N GLN A 484 20.04 8.92 -3.10
CA GLN A 484 20.69 9.87 -4.00
C GLN A 484 21.89 10.54 -3.34
N PHE A 485 23.01 9.81 -3.25
CA PHE A 485 24.31 10.36 -2.86
C PHE A 485 25.14 10.79 -4.07
N ARG A 486 24.50 11.10 -5.20
CA ARG A 486 25.17 11.60 -6.39
C ARG A 486 24.36 12.74 -6.98
N ASN A 487 25.05 13.76 -7.49
CA ASN A 487 24.40 14.78 -8.30
C ASN A 487 24.04 14.21 -9.70
N GLU A 488 23.38 15.01 -10.54
CA GLU A 488 23.01 14.65 -11.93
C GLU A 488 24.20 14.23 -12.80
N GLU A 489 25.42 14.60 -12.40
CA GLU A 489 26.69 14.33 -13.09
C GLU A 489 27.39 13.07 -12.54
N GLY A 490 26.79 12.40 -11.56
CA GLY A 490 27.33 11.19 -10.94
C GLY A 490 28.43 11.44 -9.90
N VAL A 491 28.69 12.69 -9.50
CA VAL A 491 29.67 13.04 -8.47
C VAL A 491 29.13 12.64 -7.08
N PRO A 492 29.89 11.89 -6.27
CA PRO A 492 29.45 11.54 -4.93
C PRO A 492 29.27 12.77 -4.04
N LEU A 493 28.15 12.82 -3.34
CA LEU A 493 27.83 13.85 -2.35
C LEU A 493 28.07 13.30 -0.94
N GLU A 494 28.53 14.16 -0.02
CA GLU A 494 28.64 13.83 1.40
C GLU A 494 27.29 13.68 2.08
N PHE A 495 26.28 14.40 1.58
CA PHE A 495 24.90 14.35 2.03
C PHE A 495 24.01 13.92 0.88
N GLY A 496 22.97 13.16 1.17
CA GLY A 496 22.00 12.72 0.18
C GLY A 496 20.61 12.60 0.76
N GLU A 497 19.62 12.53 -0.13
CA GLU A 497 18.28 12.15 0.28
C GLU A 497 18.24 10.66 0.64
N VAL A 498 17.65 10.34 1.77
CA VAL A 498 17.42 8.98 2.23
C VAL A 498 15.95 8.75 2.49
N THR A 499 15.43 7.67 1.92
CA THR A 499 14.10 7.15 2.23
C THR A 499 14.21 5.91 3.11
N VAL A 500 13.52 5.91 4.24
CA VAL A 500 13.45 4.77 5.18
C VAL A 500 12.02 4.28 5.27
N GLU A 501 11.79 2.99 5.05
CA GLU A 501 10.47 2.38 5.27
C GLU A 501 10.49 1.43 6.46
N LEU A 502 9.61 1.69 7.42
CA LEU A 502 9.43 0.88 8.62
C LEU A 502 8.04 0.24 8.59
N LEU A 503 7.96 -1.06 8.84
CA LEU A 503 6.71 -1.82 8.87
C LEU A 503 6.57 -2.54 10.22
N LEU A 504 5.37 -2.54 10.78
CA LEU A 504 5.05 -3.38 11.94
C LEU A 504 4.61 -4.77 11.47
N ASP A 505 5.13 -5.83 12.07
CA ASP A 505 4.74 -7.21 11.73
C ASP A 505 4.66 -8.14 12.95
N HIS A 506 4.05 -9.31 12.78
CA HIS A 506 4.11 -10.43 13.70
C HIS A 506 4.22 -11.78 12.95
N GLY A 507 4.69 -12.84 13.63
CA GLY A 507 4.93 -14.14 13.01
C GLY A 507 3.68 -14.89 12.52
N ASP A 508 2.48 -14.52 12.97
CA ASP A 508 1.23 -15.15 12.55
C ASP A 508 0.79 -14.65 11.16
N GLN A 509 0.75 -15.53 10.17
CA GLN A 509 0.27 -15.18 8.81
C GLN A 509 -1.24 -15.36 8.66
N LYS A 510 -1.94 -15.85 9.68
CA LYS A 510 -3.41 -16.01 9.67
C LYS A 510 -4.14 -14.82 10.26
N ARG A 511 -3.40 -13.85 10.79
CA ARG A 511 -3.94 -12.63 11.40
C ARG A 511 -3.40 -11.38 10.69
N PRO A 512 -4.24 -10.34 10.53
CA PRO A 512 -3.76 -9.04 10.11
C PRO A 512 -2.94 -8.38 11.21
N VAL A 513 -2.00 -7.53 10.84
CA VAL A 513 -1.25 -6.71 11.79
C VAL A 513 -2.12 -5.50 12.14
N ARG A 514 -2.43 -5.33 13.44
CA ARG A 514 -3.22 -4.20 13.89
C ARG A 514 -2.38 -2.92 13.94
N GLN A 515 -2.89 -1.85 13.33
CA GLN A 515 -2.32 -0.51 13.46
C GLN A 515 -2.31 -0.07 14.94
N PRO A 516 -1.18 0.43 15.45
CA PRO A 516 -1.15 1.02 16.78
C PRO A 516 -1.97 2.31 16.80
N VAL A 517 -2.60 2.58 17.94
CA VAL A 517 -3.36 3.83 18.13
C VAL A 517 -2.40 5.00 18.33
N GLU A 518 -1.23 4.74 18.90
CA GLU A 518 -0.15 5.72 19.03
C GLU A 518 1.17 5.08 18.63
N VAL A 519 1.94 5.80 17.82
CA VAL A 519 3.31 5.44 17.45
C VAL A 519 4.19 6.67 17.48
N GLU A 520 5.42 6.49 17.91
CA GLU A 520 6.46 7.51 17.92
C GLU A 520 7.74 6.93 17.32
N PHE A 521 8.37 7.71 16.46
CA PHE A 521 9.68 7.41 15.88
C PHE A 521 10.66 8.52 16.22
N ARG A 522 11.91 8.14 16.47
CA ARG A 522 13.05 9.06 16.55
C ARG A 522 14.16 8.52 15.66
N LEU A 523 14.58 9.35 14.72
CA LEU A 523 15.65 9.05 13.79
C LEU A 523 16.87 9.88 14.20
N ASN A 524 17.96 9.22 14.55
CA ASN A 524 19.22 9.84 14.97
C ASN A 524 20.40 9.23 14.20
N ALA A 525 21.52 9.95 14.09
CA ALA A 525 22.78 9.39 13.61
C ALA A 525 23.66 8.84 14.76
N ASP A 526 24.77 8.17 14.42
CA ASP A 526 25.73 7.64 15.41
C ASP A 526 26.47 8.76 16.18
N ASP A 527 26.75 9.88 15.51
CA ASP A 527 27.48 11.06 16.00
C ASP A 527 26.59 12.14 16.63
N GLY A 528 25.28 11.90 16.70
CA GLY A 528 24.31 12.88 17.20
C GLY A 528 23.80 13.85 16.13
N PHE A 529 24.16 13.67 14.85
CA PHE A 529 23.55 14.41 13.74
C PHE A 529 22.01 14.29 13.79
N ARG A 530 21.36 15.44 13.56
CA ARG A 530 19.91 15.58 13.45
C ARG A 530 19.57 16.17 12.11
N ALA A 531 18.74 15.48 11.34
CA ALA A 531 18.29 16.00 10.07
C ALA A 531 17.45 17.27 10.27
N ALA A 532 17.77 18.36 9.56
CA ALA A 532 17.00 19.60 9.62
C ALA A 532 15.52 19.40 9.21
N ARG A 533 15.25 18.42 8.34
CA ARG A 533 13.90 18.08 7.89
C ARG A 533 13.68 16.58 7.81
N ILE A 534 12.52 16.14 8.30
CA ILE A 534 12.02 14.77 8.10
C ILE A 534 10.57 14.87 7.61
N SER A 535 10.24 14.18 6.52
CA SER A 535 8.86 13.97 6.09
C SER A 535 8.43 12.54 6.42
N GLU A 536 7.32 12.38 7.13
CA GLU A 536 6.72 11.10 7.51
C GLU A 536 5.39 10.89 6.76
N GLU A 537 5.26 9.76 6.09
CA GLU A 537 4.07 9.31 5.39
C GLU A 537 3.67 7.92 5.91
N TYR A 538 2.37 7.70 6.12
CA TYR A 538 1.83 6.38 6.42
C TYR A 538 1.68 5.56 5.13
N THR A 539 2.09 4.30 5.16
CA THR A 539 1.87 3.33 4.08
C THR A 539 1.36 2.02 4.66
N SER A 540 0.53 1.29 3.91
CA SER A 540 0.05 -0.04 4.31
C SER A 540 0.08 -1.03 3.14
N GLU A 541 0.83 -0.72 2.07
CA GLU A 541 0.83 -1.50 0.83
C GLU A 541 1.28 -2.95 1.02
N ASN A 542 2.09 -3.22 2.05
CA ASN A 542 2.60 -4.54 2.37
C ASN A 542 1.69 -5.33 3.33
N ASN A 543 0.38 -5.05 3.36
CA ASN A 543 -0.61 -5.73 4.21
C ASN A 543 -0.32 -5.62 5.72
N ALA A 544 0.31 -4.52 6.11
CA ALA A 544 0.67 -4.20 7.48
C ALA A 544 0.93 -2.69 7.63
N PRO A 545 0.76 -2.12 8.84
CA PRO A 545 1.01 -0.71 9.10
C PRO A 545 2.49 -0.35 8.90
N GLY A 546 2.75 0.66 8.08
CA GLY A 546 4.08 1.12 7.74
C GLY A 546 4.21 2.64 7.69
N TYR A 547 5.46 3.10 7.72
CA TYR A 547 5.83 4.50 7.80
C TYR A 547 7.05 4.73 6.91
N ARG A 548 6.91 5.64 5.96
CA ARG A 548 7.96 6.10 5.05
C ARG A 548 8.49 7.43 5.55
N PHE A 549 9.80 7.52 5.73
CA PHE A 549 10.52 8.72 6.13
C PHE A 549 11.39 9.20 4.98
N VAL A 550 11.25 10.45 4.55
CA VAL A 550 12.12 11.09 3.55
C VAL A 550 12.98 12.14 4.25
N ILE A 551 14.30 12.02 4.08
CA ILE A 551 15.31 12.82 4.78
C ILE A 551 16.31 13.38 3.76
N PRO A 552 16.21 14.66 3.35
CA PRO A 552 16.89 15.20 2.16
C PRO A 552 18.41 15.43 2.30
N SER A 553 18.97 15.40 3.51
CA SER A 553 20.38 15.72 3.75
C SER A 553 20.99 14.81 4.80
N TRP A 554 20.87 13.49 4.61
CA TRP A 554 21.49 12.52 5.51
C TRP A 554 22.99 12.35 5.19
N PRO A 555 23.89 12.27 6.18
CA PRO A 555 25.31 12.04 5.92
C PRO A 555 25.55 10.62 5.39
N ARG A 556 26.33 10.50 4.33
CA ARG A 556 26.56 9.27 3.58
C ARG A 556 27.13 8.12 4.41
N GLU A 557 28.02 8.44 5.35
CA GLU A 557 28.72 7.43 6.15
C GLU A 557 27.96 7.07 7.44
N GLN A 558 26.90 7.81 7.78
CA GLN A 558 26.19 7.68 9.04
C GLN A 558 25.07 6.64 8.99
N LYS A 559 24.98 5.82 10.03
CA LYS A 559 23.83 4.92 10.21
C LYS A 559 22.63 5.69 10.72
N ILE A 560 21.44 5.27 10.29
CA ILE A 560 20.17 5.76 10.84
C ILE A 560 19.80 4.88 12.02
N LYS A 561 19.81 5.45 13.21
CA LYS A 561 19.26 4.84 14.42
C LYS A 561 17.79 5.19 14.52
N VAL A 562 16.94 4.17 14.57
CA VAL A 562 15.51 4.35 14.80
C VAL A 562 15.15 3.83 16.18
N ASP A 563 14.75 4.75 17.06
CA ASP A 563 14.01 4.40 18.27
C ASP A 563 12.53 4.50 17.98
N ALA A 564 11.78 3.47 18.37
CA ALA A 564 10.33 3.45 18.23
C ALA A 564 9.65 3.17 19.55
N ALA A 565 8.43 3.67 19.70
CA ALA A 565 7.54 3.31 20.80
C ALA A 565 6.09 3.36 20.33
N TRP A 566 5.27 2.40 20.76
CA TRP A 566 3.85 2.41 20.40
C TRP A 566 2.93 1.89 21.50
N LYS A 567 1.64 2.16 21.32
CA LYS A 567 0.53 1.68 22.15
C LYS A 567 -0.66 1.24 21.29
N MET A 568 -1.38 0.26 21.79
CA MET A 568 -2.68 -0.16 21.23
C MET A 568 -3.86 0.65 21.79
N GLU A 569 -3.59 1.50 22.77
CA GLU A 569 -4.55 2.39 23.40
C GLU A 569 -4.01 3.81 23.37
N ARG A 570 -4.91 4.77 23.24
CA ARG A 570 -4.56 6.19 23.21
C ARG A 570 -4.17 6.68 24.59
N THR A 571 -3.13 7.51 24.68
CA THR A 571 -2.83 8.28 25.87
C THR A 571 -3.88 9.37 26.02
N THR A 572 -4.55 9.39 27.17
CA THR A 572 -5.48 10.46 27.53
C THR A 572 -4.74 11.80 27.60
N PRO A 573 -5.18 12.84 26.87
CA PRO A 573 -4.58 14.16 26.98
C PRO A 573 -4.64 14.70 28.41
N GLU A 574 -3.57 15.35 28.85
CA GLU A 574 -3.51 15.95 30.19
C GLU A 574 -4.37 17.20 30.27
N THR A 575 -4.43 17.97 29.17
CA THR A 575 -5.27 19.17 29.06
C THR A 575 -6.03 19.16 27.75
N VAL A 576 -7.34 19.45 27.82
CA VAL A 576 -8.20 19.68 26.65
C VAL A 576 -8.96 20.98 26.85
N LYS A 577 -8.98 21.86 25.83
CA LYS A 577 -9.64 23.17 25.88
C LYS A 577 -10.43 23.44 24.58
N PRO A 578 -11.63 24.04 24.65
CA PRO A 578 -12.32 24.53 23.46
C PRO A 578 -11.46 25.56 22.72
N LEU A 579 -11.33 25.40 21.40
CA LEU A 579 -10.49 26.30 20.61
C LEU A 579 -11.04 27.72 20.61
N LYS A 580 -12.35 27.89 20.41
CA LYS A 580 -13.02 29.20 20.41
C LYS A 580 -12.80 30.02 21.68
N ASP A 581 -12.67 29.34 22.82
CA ASP A 581 -12.59 29.97 24.13
C ASP A 581 -11.12 30.09 24.60
N LEU A 582 -10.16 29.69 23.77
CA LEU A 582 -8.74 29.78 24.09
C LEU A 582 -8.29 31.24 23.93
N PRO A 583 -7.94 31.94 25.04
CA PRO A 583 -7.41 33.30 24.95
C PRO A 583 -6.07 33.28 24.21
N ASP A 584 -5.71 34.40 23.58
CA ASP A 584 -4.43 34.53 22.88
C ASP A 584 -3.68 35.76 23.42
N PRO A 585 -2.56 35.60 24.15
CA PRO A 585 -1.91 34.32 24.51
C PRO A 585 -2.65 33.54 25.62
N TYR A 586 -2.59 32.21 25.57
CA TYR A 586 -3.05 31.31 26.63
C TYR A 586 -1.87 30.80 27.47
N LYS A 587 -2.00 30.80 28.79
CA LYS A 587 -1.00 30.22 29.70
C LYS A 587 -1.36 28.77 30.00
N LEU A 588 -0.63 27.84 29.40
CA LEU A 588 -0.68 26.42 29.76
C LEU A 588 0.01 26.24 31.11
N THR A 589 -0.75 25.82 32.11
CA THR A 589 -0.24 25.58 33.46
C THR A 589 0.34 24.18 33.54
N ALA A 590 1.45 24.03 34.27
CA ALA A 590 2.05 22.73 34.49
C ALA A 590 1.04 21.81 35.22
N SER A 591 0.86 20.59 34.73
CA SER A 591 -0.06 19.61 35.28
C SER A 591 0.44 18.20 34.99
N GLY A 592 0.77 17.44 36.04
CA GLY A 592 1.38 16.13 35.86
C GLY A 592 2.77 16.25 35.24
N ASP A 593 2.98 15.60 34.10
CA ASP A 593 4.23 15.64 33.35
C ASP A 593 4.22 16.74 32.26
N LEU A 594 3.09 17.45 32.10
CA LEU A 594 2.96 18.55 31.16
C LEU A 594 3.68 19.81 31.68
N PRO A 595 4.69 20.34 30.96
CA PRO A 595 5.39 21.56 31.38
C PRO A 595 4.54 22.82 31.15
N ALA A 596 4.87 23.89 31.86
CA ALA A 596 4.24 25.19 31.67
C ALA A 596 4.72 25.86 30.37
N ALA A 597 3.79 26.43 29.61
CA ALA A 597 4.07 27.10 28.35
C ALA A 597 3.13 28.27 28.09
N THR A 598 3.55 29.21 27.25
CA THR A 598 2.65 30.19 26.62
C THR A 598 2.25 29.66 25.25
N VAL A 599 0.95 29.55 25.02
CA VAL A 599 0.36 29.09 23.77
C VAL A 599 -0.15 30.31 23.02
N THR A 600 0.32 30.52 21.79
CA THR A 600 -0.28 31.46 20.85
C THR A 600 -0.85 30.71 19.66
N ARG A 601 -1.89 31.25 19.05
CA ARG A 601 -2.50 30.65 17.86
C ARG A 601 -2.78 31.67 16.79
N THR A 602 -2.68 31.27 15.54
CA THR A 602 -2.98 32.15 14.41
C THR A 602 -3.53 31.32 13.26
N LEU A 603 -4.67 31.70 12.71
CA LEU A 603 -5.19 31.13 11.46
C LEU A 603 -4.82 32.05 10.28
N LYS A 604 -3.99 31.56 9.35
CA LYS A 604 -3.61 32.30 8.14
C LYS A 604 -3.74 31.39 6.93
N ASN A 605 -4.44 31.85 5.90
CA ASN A 605 -4.59 31.14 4.62
C ASN A 605 -5.05 29.68 4.78
N GLY A 606 -5.95 29.40 5.74
CA GLY A 606 -6.44 28.05 6.01
C GLY A 606 -5.46 27.14 6.76
N VAL A 607 -4.36 27.67 7.29
CA VAL A 607 -3.39 26.96 8.13
C VAL A 607 -3.49 27.49 9.55
N LEU A 608 -3.73 26.59 10.50
CA LEU A 608 -3.70 26.92 11.93
C LEU A 608 -2.27 26.74 12.43
N GLU A 609 -1.64 27.83 12.83
CA GLU A 609 -0.37 27.81 13.57
C GLU A 609 -0.66 27.84 15.06
N VAL A 610 -0.06 26.91 15.81
CA VAL A 610 -0.05 26.89 17.28
C VAL A 610 1.41 26.94 17.72
N ARG A 611 1.80 28.00 18.40
CA ARG A 611 3.16 28.19 18.91
C ARG A 611 3.17 27.99 20.43
N LEU A 612 4.07 27.15 20.92
CA LEU A 612 4.32 26.92 22.33
C LEU A 612 5.67 27.53 22.70
N GLU A 613 5.68 28.43 23.68
CA GLU A 613 6.89 29.04 24.22
C GLU A 613 7.10 28.56 25.67
N PRO A 614 8.31 28.11 26.06
CA PRO A 614 8.61 27.77 27.44
C PRO A 614 8.30 28.92 28.40
N ALA A 615 7.68 28.60 29.55
CA ALA A 615 7.50 29.62 30.58
C ALA A 615 8.87 30.13 31.07
N PRO A 616 9.03 31.46 31.32
CA PRO A 616 10.30 32.01 31.79
C PRO A 616 10.83 31.28 33.03
N GLY A 617 12.11 30.89 32.99
CA GLY A 617 12.76 30.17 34.09
C GLY A 617 12.49 28.67 34.15
N THR A 618 11.83 28.09 33.13
CA THR A 618 11.75 26.63 32.98
C THR A 618 13.11 26.11 32.51
N PRO A 619 13.86 25.33 33.30
CA PRO A 619 15.14 24.80 32.87
C PRO A 619 14.93 23.83 31.71
N VAL A 620 15.73 23.98 30.65
CA VAL A 620 15.82 22.97 29.57
C VAL A 620 16.44 21.73 30.20
N SER A 621 15.66 20.65 30.28
CA SER A 621 16.12 19.42 30.93
C SER A 621 17.14 18.70 30.04
N ALA A 622 18.20 18.11 30.63
CA ALA A 622 19.22 17.40 29.85
C ALA A 622 18.66 16.15 29.14
N ASP A 623 17.61 15.54 29.69
CA ASP A 623 16.90 14.39 29.11
C ASP A 623 15.76 14.79 28.17
N ARG A 624 15.38 16.08 28.15
CA ARG A 624 14.35 16.71 27.31
C ARG A 624 12.96 16.07 27.40
N ILE A 625 12.69 15.17 28.37
CA ILE A 625 11.43 14.41 28.41
C ILE A 625 10.23 15.30 28.76
N ASN A 626 10.48 16.36 29.54
CA ASN A 626 9.47 17.33 29.97
C ASN A 626 9.67 18.70 29.32
N ASP A 627 10.30 18.74 28.14
CA ASP A 627 10.47 19.98 27.40
C ASP A 627 9.18 20.31 26.64
N VAL A 628 8.89 21.61 26.51
CA VAL A 628 7.77 22.12 25.69
C VAL A 628 7.84 21.58 24.26
N SER A 629 9.06 21.32 23.76
CA SER A 629 9.29 20.81 22.42
C SER A 629 8.89 19.36 22.16
N GLU A 630 8.51 18.65 23.22
CA GLU A 630 8.04 17.27 23.20
C GLU A 630 6.54 17.16 23.52
N ILE A 631 5.83 18.28 23.71
CA ILE A 631 4.37 18.29 23.83
C ILE A 631 3.76 17.89 22.48
N ARG A 632 2.86 16.90 22.49
CA ARG A 632 1.97 16.62 21.35
C ARG A 632 0.77 17.55 21.44
N VAL A 633 0.52 18.30 20.36
CA VAL A 633 -0.66 19.15 20.19
C VAL A 633 -1.58 18.50 19.18
N GLU A 634 -2.86 18.33 19.53
CA GLU A 634 -3.86 17.72 18.67
C GLU A 634 -5.12 18.58 18.64
N ILE A 635 -5.81 18.62 17.50
CA ILE A 635 -7.08 19.32 17.33
C ILE A 635 -8.16 18.27 17.07
N GLY A 636 -9.29 18.35 17.74
CA GLY A 636 -10.27 17.28 17.73
C GLY A 636 -11.65 17.68 18.21
N GLU A 637 -12.46 16.67 18.48
CA GLU A 637 -13.80 16.80 19.07
C GLU A 637 -13.83 16.17 20.45
N ARG A 638 -14.72 16.69 21.30
CA ARG A 638 -15.04 16.08 22.58
C ARG A 638 -16.04 14.96 22.35
N GLY A 639 -15.70 13.74 22.72
CA GLY A 639 -16.64 12.63 22.71
C GLY A 639 -17.70 12.73 23.81
N GLU A 640 -18.57 11.72 23.87
CA GLU A 640 -19.80 11.74 24.67
C GLU A 640 -19.57 11.85 26.19
N LEU A 641 -18.43 11.37 26.71
CA LEU A 641 -18.16 11.31 28.16
C LEU A 641 -17.78 12.66 28.76
N GLN A 642 -17.55 13.70 27.94
CA GLN A 642 -17.14 15.05 28.35
C GLN A 642 -15.87 15.13 29.20
N ASP A 643 -15.07 14.06 29.25
CA ASP A 643 -13.75 14.02 29.87
C ASP A 643 -12.65 13.90 28.82
N ASN A 644 -11.39 14.10 29.24
CA ASN A 644 -10.26 14.04 28.31
C ASN A 644 -10.10 12.65 27.66
N ARG A 645 -10.63 11.58 28.24
CA ARG A 645 -10.51 10.21 27.69
C ARG A 645 -11.36 10.02 26.44
N SER A 646 -12.42 10.82 26.30
CA SER A 646 -13.29 10.85 25.13
C SER A 646 -12.82 11.79 24.01
N PHE A 647 -11.68 12.45 24.15
CA PHE A 647 -11.15 13.31 23.09
C PHE A 647 -10.79 12.49 21.84
N ASP A 648 -11.39 12.86 20.70
CA ASP A 648 -11.18 12.22 19.40
C ASP A 648 -10.50 13.20 18.44
N PRO A 649 -9.22 13.02 18.10
CA PRO A 649 -8.52 13.96 17.25
C PRO A 649 -9.00 13.85 15.80
N VAL A 650 -8.84 14.94 15.07
CA VAL A 650 -8.88 14.92 13.62
C VAL A 650 -7.46 14.70 13.11
N GLU A 651 -7.31 13.89 12.06
CA GLU A 651 -6.04 13.72 11.35
C GLU A 651 -5.75 14.94 10.47
N PHE A 652 -4.53 15.49 10.60
CA PHE A 652 -4.06 16.63 9.80
C PHE A 652 -2.72 16.32 9.18
N THR A 653 -2.43 16.99 8.07
CA THR A 653 -1.04 17.18 7.70
C THR A 653 -0.47 18.20 8.68
N THR A 654 0.54 17.79 9.44
CA THR A 654 1.14 18.60 10.49
C THR A 654 2.59 18.88 10.16
N GLU A 655 2.99 20.14 10.21
CA GLU A 655 4.40 20.53 10.22
C GLU A 655 4.77 21.03 11.61
N THR A 656 5.79 20.44 12.21
CA THR A 656 6.30 20.83 13.53
C THR A 656 7.69 21.41 13.34
N THR A 657 7.86 22.70 13.63
CA THR A 657 9.15 23.39 13.64
C THR A 657 9.59 23.58 15.09
N ARG A 658 10.73 23.02 15.47
CA ARG A 658 11.38 23.27 16.76
C ARG A 658 12.43 24.36 16.62
N LEU A 659 12.48 25.28 17.59
CA LEU A 659 13.38 26.43 17.66
C LEU A 659 14.31 26.29 18.89
N ASP A 660 15.33 27.13 18.96
CA ASP A 660 16.49 26.99 19.86
C ASP A 660 16.23 27.56 21.24
N ASP A 661 15.37 28.56 21.29
CA ASP A 661 14.76 29.08 22.51
C ASP A 661 13.83 28.05 23.19
N GLY A 662 13.71 26.84 22.63
CA GLY A 662 12.86 25.75 23.10
C GLY A 662 11.40 25.89 22.68
N ALA A 663 11.06 26.92 21.90
CA ALA A 663 9.73 27.08 21.35
C ALA A 663 9.47 26.09 20.21
N VAL A 664 8.20 25.75 20.02
CA VAL A 664 7.76 24.88 18.93
C VAL A 664 6.52 25.43 18.26
N VAL A 665 6.52 25.38 16.94
CA VAL A 665 5.41 25.82 16.09
C VAL A 665 4.81 24.60 15.40
N PHE A 666 3.53 24.35 15.63
CA PHE A 666 2.72 23.35 14.95
C PHE A 666 1.87 24.03 13.88
N ARG A 667 1.96 23.56 12.63
CA ARG A 667 1.09 24.00 11.54
C ARG A 667 0.15 22.87 11.16
N PHE A 668 -1.15 23.08 11.32
CA PHE A 668 -2.19 22.11 10.95
C PHE A 668 -2.82 22.49 9.62
N MET A 669 -2.88 21.52 8.70
CA MET A 669 -3.36 21.72 7.33
C MET A 669 -4.39 20.64 6.97
N LEU A 670 -5.51 21.06 6.38
CA LEU A 670 -6.48 20.20 5.70
C LEU A 670 -6.46 20.47 4.19
N PRO A 671 -6.82 19.48 3.33
CA PRO A 671 -6.86 19.67 1.87
C PRO A 671 -7.71 20.86 1.41
N ASN A 672 -8.81 21.14 2.11
CA ASN A 672 -9.73 22.24 1.79
C ASN A 672 -9.47 23.52 2.60
N GLY A 673 -8.39 23.56 3.39
CA GLY A 673 -8.10 24.64 4.34
C GLY A 673 -9.00 24.64 5.58
N LEU A 674 -8.53 25.30 6.64
CA LEU A 674 -9.26 25.49 7.90
C LEU A 674 -10.04 26.81 7.90
N THR A 675 -11.23 26.80 8.48
CA THR A 675 -12.06 28.00 8.69
C THR A 675 -12.26 28.26 10.18
N GLU A 676 -12.47 29.52 10.55
CA GLU A 676 -12.79 29.89 11.94
C GLU A 676 -14.08 29.21 12.43
N GLU A 677 -15.09 29.07 11.56
CA GLU A 677 -16.34 28.41 11.90
C GLU A 677 -16.13 26.93 12.25
N TRP A 678 -15.31 26.23 11.46
CA TRP A 678 -14.96 24.84 11.74
C TRP A 678 -14.19 24.71 13.05
N LEU A 679 -13.18 25.57 13.25
CA LEU A 679 -12.36 25.59 14.47
C LEU A 679 -13.16 25.96 15.72
N ALA A 680 -14.22 26.76 15.60
CA ALA A 680 -15.07 27.15 16.72
C ALA A 680 -15.80 25.97 17.38
N GLN A 681 -15.91 24.85 16.67
CA GLN A 681 -16.53 23.61 17.16
C GLN A 681 -15.49 22.59 17.67
N LYS A 682 -14.20 22.91 17.62
CA LYS A 682 -13.11 21.99 17.98
C LYS A 682 -12.51 22.28 19.33
N GLU A 683 -11.79 21.31 19.83
CA GLU A 683 -10.94 21.40 21.02
C GLU A 683 -9.47 21.20 20.65
N ILE A 684 -8.57 21.79 21.45
CA ILE A 684 -7.14 21.54 21.42
C ILE A 684 -6.73 20.71 22.64
N ALA A 685 -5.93 19.70 22.39
CA ALA A 685 -5.42 18.78 23.39
C ALA A 685 -3.89 18.88 23.48
N PHE A 686 -3.38 18.82 24.71
CA PHE A 686 -1.95 18.84 25.02
C PHE A 686 -1.58 17.56 25.79
N THR A 687 -0.56 16.86 25.31
CA THR A 687 -0.08 15.62 25.94
C THR A 687 1.45 15.64 26.02
N SER A 688 2.00 15.53 27.22
CA SER A 688 3.45 15.41 27.44
C SER A 688 3.99 14.12 26.83
N ARG A 689 5.27 14.14 26.45
CA ARG A 689 5.96 12.93 26.03
C ARG A 689 6.07 11.91 27.16
N ALA A 690 6.32 12.31 28.41
CA ALA A 690 6.41 11.34 29.50
C ALA A 690 5.13 10.49 29.64
N SER A 691 3.95 11.14 29.56
CA SER A 691 2.66 10.45 29.53
C SER A 691 2.51 9.52 28.32
N ARG A 692 2.90 9.99 27.13
CA ARG A 692 2.88 9.16 25.90
C ARG A 692 3.85 7.98 25.98
N MET A 693 4.99 8.11 26.65
CA MET A 693 5.96 7.01 26.78
C MET A 693 5.57 5.98 27.84
N LYS A 694 4.68 6.32 28.79
CA LYS A 694 4.26 5.43 29.89
C LYS A 694 3.50 4.22 29.36
N GLY A 695 4.00 3.01 29.64
CA GLY A 695 3.35 1.76 29.20
C GLY A 695 3.47 1.49 27.69
N THR A 696 4.41 2.14 27.01
CA THR A 696 4.72 1.84 25.60
C THR A 696 5.43 0.51 25.45
N ILE A 697 5.19 -0.15 24.31
CA ILE A 697 6.08 -1.20 23.82
C ILE A 697 7.27 -0.51 23.15
N LYS A 698 8.48 -0.88 23.55
CA LYS A 698 9.75 -0.34 23.01
C LYS A 698 10.59 -1.49 22.46
N PRO A 699 10.68 -1.67 21.14
CA PRO A 699 11.61 -2.62 20.56
C PRO A 699 13.05 -2.16 20.78
N ALA A 700 14.01 -3.02 20.47
CA ALA A 700 15.40 -2.62 20.38
C ALA A 700 15.58 -1.54 19.30
N THR A 701 16.46 -0.57 19.55
CA THR A 701 16.88 0.43 18.57
C THR A 701 17.35 -0.25 17.29
N LEU A 702 16.87 0.26 16.16
CA LEU A 702 17.23 -0.28 14.85
C LEU A 702 18.39 0.51 14.27
N ASP A 703 19.52 -0.16 14.03
CA ASP A 703 20.66 0.42 13.31
C ASP A 703 20.56 0.10 11.83
N ILE A 704 20.32 1.13 11.02
CA ILE A 704 20.09 1.01 9.59
C ILE A 704 21.31 1.58 8.85
N ARG A 705 21.96 0.76 8.02
CA ARG A 705 23.05 1.22 7.15
C ARG A 705 22.49 1.54 5.76
N PRO A 706 22.61 2.78 5.26
CA PRO A 706 22.35 3.07 3.86
C PRO A 706 23.20 2.14 2.98
N ARG A 707 22.56 1.34 2.12
CA ARG A 707 23.30 0.49 1.17
C ARG A 707 23.79 1.36 0.02
N LEU A 708 25.06 1.72 0.04
CA LEU A 708 25.73 2.26 -1.14
C LEU A 708 25.86 1.13 -2.15
N GLU A 709 24.94 1.03 -3.10
CA GLU A 709 25.19 0.22 -4.29
C GLU A 709 26.33 0.89 -5.06
N PHE A 710 27.53 0.38 -4.87
CA PHE A 710 28.60 0.61 -5.82
C PHE A 710 28.16 -0.10 -7.09
N ALA A 711 27.72 0.68 -8.08
CA ALA A 711 27.75 0.22 -9.45
C ALA A 711 29.21 -0.05 -9.81
N GLU A 712 29.70 -1.26 -9.51
CA GLU A 712 30.90 -1.80 -10.13
C GLU A 712 30.55 -2.04 -11.61
N ASN A 713 30.79 -1.02 -12.43
CA ASN A 713 30.89 -1.14 -13.88
C ASN A 713 32.30 -0.74 -14.31
#